data_AF-A0A078AKM6-F1
#
_entry.id   AF-A0A078AKM6-F1
#
_cell.length_a   1.000
_cell.length_b   1.000
_cell.length_c   1.000
_cell.angle_alpha   90.00
_cell.angle_beta   90.00
_cell.angle_gamma   90.00
#
_symmetry.space_group_name_H-M   'P 1'
#
loop_
_entity.id
_entity.type
_entity.pdbx_description
1 polymer ?
#
loop_
_entity_poly.entity_id
_entity_poly.type
_entity_poly.pdbx_seq_one_letter_code
_entity_poly.pdbx_strand_id
1 'polypeptide(L)'
;MRFLDPLQAYRCAVGNMYIQMAFAVCMTYLIIRGDFDLDSHNHSILYTLCSHYLCYGIDFVRMIQKKAFHGSGRRLAYPLGFINAALYQLAIYYAQAQYFRNYQTLKAGYQLKDQKAMSTKPDDDPQICGMSYSWMHVPQEGETLSNFEKIQANINASEWLLLEITFYYISVFLTIIFLFTQHLFKVQPTHQDDDEMKVFGMCEGGLGNETVQYVDAQKNLTKNSSIKDQDILSVYHFLLQEQLVLGTVFLESIFVIVFVYFKSGDEEVISDFQYSIWIRASLNFIGYVLITVYAFSRFRMKKILIYFLRANFFLQIMVFIFMIVQLFVVEESHYKRFFEYWILILICMEFSYLLTSLFQFIIVKVRDSNYMDIEKRKSQKLLESHQLREDTLKEGDEDDYIEFDEDFYSVTFVSLYKKSLQKTEKLLASQDSINEDPYENPVKTVAQKNLENMKAVPPVTEIEIAKCISNCVFIFVIQMGVMGLLYWEEIDSKFEVYTGNFQMFLARILCAILLHMQMEGEIRRSMTMFNCARHNIPSKNQNNRFPMFMVALLQFSAAIVVELFNIYLICQQNKIESIVLNYIALGFIAEIDNLYAKTLYKNKIKESICNGDVKIIIDKQHNKYFDVIRWYYPSTFIYRIMEIFYGSYYYYFMPFTIIILNTVYGSICKPDPSED
;
A
#
# COMPACT_ATOMS: atom_id res chain seq x y z
N MET A 1 -8.86 2.46 8.81
CA MET A 1 -7.41 2.26 8.57
C MET A 1 -7.00 0.82 8.26
N ARG A 2 -7.76 -0.24 8.62
CA ARG A 2 -7.41 -1.65 8.31
C ARG A 2 -7.27 -2.03 6.81
N PHE A 3 -7.69 -1.17 5.88
CA PHE A 3 -7.74 -1.47 4.45
C PHE A 3 -6.46 -1.16 3.68
N LEU A 4 -5.54 -0.36 4.24
CA LEU A 4 -4.35 0.07 3.51
C LEU A 4 -3.09 -0.72 3.88
N ASP A 5 -3.17 -1.73 4.78
CA ASP A 5 -2.06 -2.62 5.16
C ASP A 5 -1.17 -2.97 3.92
N PRO A 6 0.14 -2.64 3.88
CA PRO A 6 0.90 -2.86 2.66
C PRO A 6 1.05 -4.36 2.40
N LEU A 7 0.95 -5.19 3.44
CA LEU A 7 0.81 -6.64 3.30
C LEU A 7 -0.45 -7.02 2.54
N GLN A 8 -1.54 -6.26 2.61
CA GLN A 8 -2.70 -6.47 1.72
C GLN A 8 -2.38 -6.10 0.28
N ALA A 9 -1.65 -5.01 0.04
CA ALA A 9 -1.26 -4.65 -1.33
C ALA A 9 -0.38 -5.75 -1.96
N TYR A 10 0.62 -6.22 -1.23
CA TYR A 10 1.44 -7.36 -1.62
C TYR A 10 0.64 -8.64 -1.74
N ARG A 11 -0.27 -8.92 -0.81
CA ARG A 11 -1.14 -10.10 -0.87
C ARG A 11 -2.09 -10.06 -2.07
N CYS A 12 -2.51 -8.88 -2.53
CA CYS A 12 -3.33 -8.74 -3.73
C CYS A 12 -2.49 -8.92 -5.01
N ALA A 13 -1.28 -8.36 -5.05
CA ALA A 13 -0.35 -8.56 -6.16
C ALA A 13 0.11 -10.02 -6.29
N VAL A 14 0.47 -10.67 -5.17
CA VAL A 14 0.92 -12.06 -5.13
C VAL A 14 -0.23 -13.05 -5.23
N GLY A 15 -1.39 -12.70 -4.66
CA GLY A 15 -2.59 -13.54 -4.63
C GLY A 15 -3.30 -13.70 -5.97
N ASN A 16 -2.74 -13.16 -7.05
CA ASN A 16 -3.22 -13.40 -8.39
C ASN A 16 -2.68 -14.74 -8.91
N MET A 17 -3.38 -15.81 -8.55
CA MET A 17 -3.05 -17.19 -8.94
C MET A 17 -2.93 -17.36 -10.47
N TYR A 18 -3.62 -16.54 -11.27
CA TYR A 18 -3.57 -16.60 -12.73
C TYR A 18 -2.21 -16.14 -13.26
N ILE A 19 -1.70 -15.04 -12.72
CA ILE A 19 -0.39 -14.50 -13.05
C ILE A 19 0.69 -15.53 -12.66
N GLN A 20 0.62 -16.06 -11.44
CA GLN A 20 1.61 -17.02 -10.94
C GLN A 20 1.72 -18.26 -11.84
N MET A 21 0.57 -18.84 -12.24
CA MET A 21 0.56 -19.97 -13.16
C MET A 21 1.08 -19.61 -14.55
N ALA A 22 0.70 -18.42 -15.04
CA ALA A 22 1.10 -17.98 -16.37
C ALA A 22 2.62 -17.86 -16.52
N PHE A 23 3.26 -17.21 -15.56
CA PHE A 23 4.72 -17.08 -15.52
C PHE A 23 5.41 -18.44 -15.34
N ALA A 24 4.87 -19.33 -14.49
CA ALA A 24 5.42 -20.68 -14.33
C ALA A 24 5.39 -21.51 -15.62
N VAL A 25 4.25 -21.51 -16.32
CA VAL A 25 4.10 -22.24 -17.59
C VAL A 25 4.98 -21.63 -18.67
N CYS A 26 5.03 -20.30 -18.77
CA CYS A 26 5.85 -19.60 -19.75
C CYS A 26 7.34 -19.88 -19.53
N MET A 27 7.85 -19.72 -18.31
CA MET A 27 9.24 -20.03 -18.00
C MET A 27 9.59 -21.50 -18.25
N THR A 28 8.70 -22.43 -17.88
CA THR A 28 8.92 -23.86 -18.15
C THR A 28 9.05 -24.13 -19.65
N TYR A 29 8.20 -23.51 -20.46
CA TYR A 29 8.30 -23.60 -21.92
C TYR A 29 9.63 -23.04 -22.44
N LEU A 30 10.06 -21.89 -21.96
CA LEU A 30 11.33 -21.26 -22.36
C LEU A 30 12.55 -22.08 -21.95
N ILE A 31 12.52 -22.71 -20.76
CA ILE A 31 13.56 -23.66 -20.33
C ILE A 31 13.59 -24.87 -21.27
N ILE A 32 12.44 -25.46 -21.61
CA ILE A 32 12.36 -26.62 -22.51
C ILE A 32 12.87 -26.28 -23.91
N ARG A 33 12.63 -25.05 -24.38
CA ARG A 33 13.14 -24.55 -25.67
C ARG A 33 14.66 -24.33 -25.67
N GLY A 34 15.30 -24.29 -24.50
CA GLY A 34 16.72 -23.97 -24.35
C GLY A 34 17.02 -22.47 -24.40
N ASP A 35 16.02 -21.61 -24.22
CA ASP A 35 16.21 -20.15 -24.20
C ASP A 35 16.93 -19.67 -22.93
N PHE A 36 16.91 -20.49 -21.88
CA PHE A 36 17.57 -20.25 -20.60
C PHE A 36 18.60 -21.35 -20.30
N ASP A 37 19.82 -20.94 -19.98
CA ASP A 37 20.86 -21.84 -19.48
C ASP A 37 20.78 -21.94 -17.95
N LEU A 38 20.26 -23.07 -17.46
CA LEU A 38 20.12 -23.35 -16.02
C LEU A 38 21.47 -23.67 -15.35
N ASP A 39 22.48 -24.06 -16.12
CA ASP A 39 23.82 -24.40 -15.62
C ASP A 39 24.69 -23.15 -15.42
N SER A 40 24.31 -22.04 -16.04
CA SER A 40 24.95 -20.75 -15.85
C SER A 40 24.69 -20.19 -14.43
N HIS A 41 25.49 -19.22 -13.98
CA HIS A 41 25.37 -18.50 -12.69
C HIS A 41 24.00 -17.83 -12.41
N ASN A 42 22.98 -18.09 -13.23
CA ASN A 42 21.64 -17.52 -13.16
C ASN A 42 20.62 -18.45 -12.50
N HIS A 43 20.92 -18.92 -11.30
CA HIS A 43 19.94 -19.61 -10.46
C HIS A 43 18.70 -18.74 -10.16
N SER A 44 18.72 -17.43 -10.45
CA SER A 44 17.56 -16.54 -10.34
C SER A 44 16.37 -17.03 -11.13
N ILE A 45 16.53 -17.39 -12.41
CA ILE A 45 15.41 -17.91 -13.23
C ILE A 45 14.79 -19.16 -12.58
N LEU A 46 15.62 -20.07 -12.07
CA LEU A 46 15.15 -21.27 -11.40
C LEU A 46 14.42 -20.97 -10.09
N TYR A 47 14.98 -20.11 -9.23
CA TYR A 47 14.34 -19.71 -7.98
C TYR A 47 13.02 -19.00 -8.22
N THR A 48 12.98 -18.14 -9.21
CA THR A 48 11.79 -17.44 -9.65
C THR A 48 10.73 -18.41 -10.15
N LEU A 49 11.09 -19.37 -11.01
CA LEU A 49 10.19 -20.45 -11.46
C LEU A 49 9.64 -21.27 -10.30
N CYS A 50 10.52 -21.73 -9.40
CA CYS A 50 10.12 -22.46 -8.20
C CYS A 50 9.18 -21.64 -7.33
N SER A 51 9.42 -20.33 -7.21
CA SER A 51 8.56 -19.43 -6.44
C SER A 51 7.16 -19.36 -7.04
N HIS A 52 7.00 -19.23 -8.36
CA HIS A 52 5.67 -19.19 -8.99
C HIS A 52 4.89 -20.48 -8.79
N TYR A 53 5.52 -21.65 -8.98
CA TYR A 53 4.88 -22.94 -8.73
C TYR A 53 4.45 -23.10 -7.26
N LEU A 54 5.33 -22.71 -6.34
CA LEU A 54 5.04 -22.76 -4.91
C LEU A 54 3.91 -21.80 -4.53
N CYS A 55 3.93 -20.58 -5.05
CA CYS A 55 2.91 -19.56 -4.80
C CYS A 55 1.54 -19.99 -5.33
N TYR A 56 1.50 -20.50 -6.57
CA TYR A 56 0.32 -21.09 -7.17
C TYR A 56 -0.22 -22.25 -6.32
N GLY A 57 0.65 -23.17 -5.90
CA GLY A 57 0.27 -24.31 -5.06
C GLY A 57 -0.32 -23.89 -3.71
N ILE A 58 0.29 -22.89 -3.04
CA ILE A 58 -0.21 -22.36 -1.78
C ILE A 58 -1.59 -21.73 -1.96
N ASP A 59 -1.79 -20.89 -2.99
CA ASP A 59 -3.08 -20.26 -3.23
C ASP A 59 -4.16 -21.25 -3.66
N PHE A 60 -3.80 -22.27 -4.43
CA PHE A 60 -4.71 -23.38 -4.77
C PHE A 60 -5.17 -24.12 -3.50
N VAL A 61 -4.25 -24.44 -2.59
CA VAL A 61 -4.57 -25.04 -1.29
C VAL A 61 -5.45 -24.11 -0.46
N ARG A 62 -5.16 -22.80 -0.43
CA ARG A 62 -6.01 -21.80 0.26
C ARG A 62 -7.41 -21.74 -0.32
N MET A 63 -7.55 -21.80 -1.65
CA MET A 63 -8.84 -21.82 -2.33
C MET A 63 -9.64 -23.08 -1.96
N ILE A 64 -9.00 -24.26 -1.99
CA ILE A 64 -9.61 -25.51 -1.55
C ILE A 64 -10.02 -25.41 -0.08
N GLN A 65 -9.14 -24.91 0.80
CA GLN A 65 -9.45 -24.75 2.22
C GLN A 65 -10.67 -23.86 2.45
N LYS A 66 -10.75 -22.73 1.75
CA LYS A 66 -11.87 -21.79 1.85
C LYS A 66 -13.19 -22.42 1.39
N LYS A 67 -13.18 -23.20 0.31
CA LYS A 67 -14.38 -23.83 -0.26
C LYS A 67 -14.79 -25.13 0.43
N ALA A 68 -13.84 -25.95 0.87
CA ALA A 68 -14.07 -27.29 1.42
C ALA A 68 -14.27 -27.31 2.95
N PHE A 69 -13.60 -26.44 3.71
CA PHE A 69 -13.63 -26.48 5.18
C PHE A 69 -14.29 -25.23 5.76
N HIS A 70 -15.59 -25.34 6.08
CA HIS A 70 -16.31 -24.26 6.75
C HIS A 70 -15.85 -24.10 8.21
N GLY A 71 -15.34 -22.92 8.55
CA GLY A 71 -15.05 -22.49 9.92
C GLY A 71 -13.61 -22.75 10.40
N SER A 72 -13.09 -23.98 10.23
CA SER A 72 -11.73 -24.33 10.70
C SER A 72 -10.60 -23.92 9.74
N GLY A 73 -10.88 -23.94 8.42
CA GLY A 73 -9.89 -23.61 7.38
C GLY A 73 -9.41 -22.16 7.38
N ARG A 74 -10.13 -21.25 8.05
CA ARG A 74 -9.75 -19.83 8.12
C ARG A 74 -8.44 -19.60 8.87
N ARG A 75 -8.11 -20.45 9.86
CA ARG A 75 -6.91 -20.28 10.68
C ARG A 75 -5.62 -20.52 9.88
N LEU A 76 -5.66 -21.38 8.87
CA LEU A 76 -4.52 -21.68 7.98
C LEU A 76 -4.42 -20.71 6.80
N ALA A 77 -5.56 -20.19 6.31
CA ALA A 77 -5.58 -19.32 5.13
C ALA A 77 -4.82 -17.98 5.29
N TYR A 78 -4.71 -17.47 6.52
CA TYR A 78 -3.95 -16.24 6.82
C TYR A 78 -2.44 -16.49 6.85
N PRO A 79 -1.90 -17.41 7.68
CA PRO A 79 -0.48 -17.77 7.65
C PRO A 79 -0.01 -18.18 6.26
N LEU A 80 -0.79 -18.98 5.53
CA LEU A 80 -0.43 -19.37 4.16
C LEU A 80 -0.38 -18.17 3.21
N GLY A 81 -1.28 -17.20 3.35
CA GLY A 81 -1.24 -15.99 2.54
C GLY A 81 -0.03 -15.10 2.85
N PHE A 82 0.36 -15.03 4.12
CA PHE A 82 1.58 -14.32 4.53
C PHE A 82 2.84 -15.01 4.01
N ILE A 83 2.96 -16.32 4.20
CA ILE A 83 4.09 -17.13 3.71
C ILE A 83 4.20 -17.00 2.18
N ASN A 84 3.07 -17.07 1.47
CA ASN A 84 3.04 -16.88 0.02
C ASN A 84 3.62 -15.52 -0.39
N ALA A 85 3.12 -14.43 0.22
CA ALA A 85 3.59 -13.08 -0.06
C ALA A 85 5.09 -12.90 0.25
N ALA A 86 5.56 -13.42 1.39
CA ALA A 86 6.95 -13.33 1.81
C ALA A 86 7.90 -14.10 0.89
N LEU A 87 7.53 -15.33 0.48
CA LEU A 87 8.32 -16.15 -0.44
C LEU A 87 8.43 -15.50 -1.81
N TYR A 88 7.33 -14.98 -2.34
CA TYR A 88 7.33 -14.29 -3.62
C TYR A 88 8.18 -13.01 -3.57
N GLN A 89 8.05 -12.22 -2.52
CA GLN A 89 8.88 -11.02 -2.31
C GLN A 89 10.37 -11.35 -2.26
N LEU A 90 10.74 -12.43 -1.56
CA LEU A 90 12.12 -12.88 -1.49
C LEU A 90 12.66 -13.30 -2.86
N ALA A 91 11.84 -13.98 -3.66
CA ALA A 91 12.19 -14.39 -5.02
C ALA A 91 12.39 -13.17 -5.94
N ILE A 92 11.47 -12.20 -5.92
CA ILE A 92 11.60 -10.96 -6.70
C ILE A 92 12.82 -10.15 -6.26
N TYR A 93 13.09 -10.05 -4.96
CA TYR A 93 14.27 -9.37 -4.46
C TYR A 93 15.57 -10.05 -4.94
N TYR A 94 15.61 -11.37 -4.92
CA TYR A 94 16.74 -12.13 -5.45
C TYR A 94 16.90 -11.95 -6.96
N ALA A 95 15.80 -11.97 -7.71
CA ALA A 95 15.77 -11.67 -9.14
C ALA A 95 16.34 -10.28 -9.46
N GLN A 96 15.99 -9.25 -8.68
CA GLN A 96 16.51 -7.89 -8.80
C GLN A 96 18.01 -7.81 -8.54
N ALA A 97 18.47 -8.43 -7.45
CA ALA A 97 19.88 -8.46 -7.11
C ALA A 97 20.71 -9.11 -8.23
N GLN A 98 20.20 -10.21 -8.81
CA GLN A 98 20.88 -10.86 -9.93
C GLN A 98 20.80 -10.08 -11.24
N TYR A 99 19.65 -9.48 -11.55
CA TYR A 99 19.52 -8.60 -12.72
C TYR A 99 20.57 -7.48 -12.68
N PHE A 100 20.72 -6.82 -11.53
CA PHE A 100 21.70 -5.74 -11.37
C PHE A 100 23.16 -6.22 -11.54
N ARG A 101 23.50 -7.38 -10.96
CA ARG A 101 24.84 -7.98 -11.11
C ARG A 101 25.14 -8.35 -12.56
N ASN A 102 24.18 -8.95 -13.25
CA ASN A 102 24.31 -9.34 -14.64
C ASN A 102 24.44 -8.13 -15.56
N TYR A 103 23.66 -7.08 -15.30
CA TYR A 103 23.73 -5.82 -16.03
C TYR A 103 25.12 -5.18 -15.94
N GLN A 104 25.73 -5.14 -14.75
CA GLN A 104 27.09 -4.64 -14.58
C GLN A 104 28.12 -5.46 -15.35
N THR A 105 28.00 -6.79 -15.31
CA THR A 105 28.91 -7.71 -16.00
C THR A 105 28.81 -7.55 -17.52
N LEU A 106 27.59 -7.47 -18.05
CA LEU A 106 27.35 -7.21 -19.47
C LEU A 106 27.92 -5.86 -19.91
N LYS A 107 27.68 -4.81 -19.13
CA LYS A 107 28.20 -3.48 -19.42
C LYS A 107 29.73 -3.45 -19.48
N ALA A 108 30.41 -4.10 -18.54
CA ALA A 108 31.86 -4.22 -18.55
C ALA A 108 32.35 -4.97 -19.80
N GLY A 109 31.64 -6.02 -20.22
CA GLY A 109 31.95 -6.76 -21.43
C GLY A 109 31.83 -5.93 -22.71
N TYR A 110 30.78 -5.11 -22.84
CA TYR A 110 30.60 -4.20 -23.99
C TYR A 110 31.69 -3.14 -24.05
N GLN A 111 32.03 -2.51 -22.93
CA GLN A 111 33.11 -1.51 -22.87
C GLN A 111 34.46 -2.08 -23.30
N LEU A 112 34.76 -3.32 -22.92
CA LEU A 112 35.99 -4.01 -23.34
C LEU A 112 36.02 -4.30 -24.84
N LYS A 113 34.86 -4.59 -25.44
CA LYS A 113 34.72 -4.82 -26.88
C LYS A 113 34.92 -3.52 -27.67
N ASP A 114 34.32 -2.42 -27.22
CA ASP A 114 34.46 -1.11 -27.86
C ASP A 114 35.89 -0.56 -27.74
N GLN A 115 36.53 -0.74 -26.58
CA GLN A 115 37.95 -0.39 -26.40
C GLN A 115 38.86 -1.19 -27.35
N LYS A 116 38.62 -2.50 -27.52
CA LYS A 116 39.37 -3.30 -28.50
C LYS A 116 39.15 -2.81 -29.92
N ALA A 117 37.90 -2.52 -30.30
CA ALA A 117 37.57 -2.02 -31.64
C ALA A 117 38.18 -0.63 -31.92
N MET A 118 38.28 0.25 -30.92
CA MET A 118 38.94 1.55 -31.04
C MET A 118 40.47 1.44 -31.04
N SER A 119 41.05 0.44 -30.38
CA SER A 119 42.51 0.21 -30.36
C SER A 119 43.04 -0.33 -31.69
N THR A 120 42.20 -0.95 -32.50
CA THR A 120 42.51 -1.35 -33.88
C THR A 120 42.26 -0.19 -34.85
N LYS A 121 43.08 0.86 -34.78
CA LYS A 121 43.13 1.84 -35.87
C LYS A 121 43.84 1.22 -37.09
N PRO A 122 43.32 1.40 -38.32
CA PRO A 122 43.87 0.78 -39.53
C PRO A 122 45.07 1.51 -40.14
N ASP A 123 45.68 2.48 -39.46
CA ASP A 123 46.77 3.31 -40.00
C ASP A 123 48.07 3.02 -39.26
N ASP A 124 48.91 2.14 -39.83
CA ASP A 124 50.34 2.37 -40.09
C ASP A 124 51.07 1.06 -40.45
N ASP A 125 51.53 1.04 -41.70
CA ASP A 125 52.57 0.24 -42.37
C ASP A 125 52.68 -1.30 -42.19
N PRO A 126 52.60 -2.06 -43.31
CA PRO A 126 52.89 -3.48 -43.34
C PRO A 126 54.40 -3.71 -43.52
N GLN A 127 55.24 -3.40 -42.52
CA GLN A 127 56.61 -3.91 -42.52
C GLN A 127 57.28 -3.84 -41.14
N ILE A 128 57.77 -5.00 -40.68
CA ILE A 128 58.77 -5.22 -39.61
C ILE A 128 58.20 -5.23 -38.17
N CYS A 129 57.96 -6.41 -37.60
CA CYS A 129 58.97 -7.15 -36.82
C CYS A 129 58.30 -8.35 -36.12
N GLY A 130 58.89 -9.54 -36.25
CA GLY A 130 58.42 -10.77 -35.62
C GLY A 130 58.60 -10.78 -34.10
N MET A 131 57.67 -10.15 -33.38
CA MET A 131 57.42 -10.51 -31.98
C MET A 131 56.20 -11.43 -31.94
N SER A 132 56.50 -12.71 -31.71
CA SER A 132 55.55 -13.76 -31.38
C SER A 132 54.70 -13.32 -30.18
N TYR A 133 53.48 -12.85 -30.44
CA TYR A 133 52.43 -12.73 -29.44
C TYR A 133 51.92 -14.14 -29.10
N SER A 134 52.79 -14.94 -28.47
CA SER A 134 52.52 -16.31 -28.01
C SER A 134 51.54 -16.39 -26.82
N TRP A 135 50.94 -15.28 -26.40
CA TRP A 135 50.02 -15.22 -25.26
C TRP A 135 48.57 -14.93 -25.66
N MET A 136 48.31 -14.64 -26.94
CA MET A 136 46.95 -14.65 -27.47
C MET A 136 46.67 -16.05 -27.98
N HIS A 137 46.31 -16.95 -27.06
CA HIS A 137 45.52 -18.11 -27.42
C HIS A 137 44.24 -17.58 -28.07
N VAL A 138 44.26 -17.49 -29.40
CA VAL A 138 43.04 -17.42 -30.19
C VAL A 138 42.24 -18.64 -29.76
N PRO A 139 41.09 -18.47 -29.08
CA PRO A 139 40.29 -19.62 -28.67
C PRO A 139 40.00 -20.43 -29.93
N GLN A 140 40.24 -21.75 -29.87
CA GLN A 140 39.96 -22.65 -30.99
C GLN A 140 38.53 -22.37 -31.47
N GLU A 141 38.31 -22.28 -32.78
CA GLU A 141 37.05 -21.87 -33.42
C GLU A 141 35.79 -22.64 -32.96
N GLY A 142 35.94 -23.74 -32.21
CA GLY A 142 34.85 -24.46 -31.54
C GLY A 142 34.38 -23.85 -30.21
N GLU A 143 35.22 -23.15 -29.44
CA GLU A 143 34.82 -22.54 -28.16
C GLU A 143 34.03 -21.23 -28.35
N THR A 144 34.21 -20.55 -29.49
CA THR A 144 33.59 -19.25 -29.75
C THR A 144 32.10 -19.33 -29.99
N LEU A 145 31.61 -20.40 -30.64
CA LEU A 145 30.18 -20.56 -30.93
C LEU A 145 29.38 -20.84 -29.63
N SER A 146 29.88 -21.75 -28.79
CA SER A 146 29.27 -22.07 -27.49
C SER A 146 29.23 -20.86 -26.54
N ASN A 147 30.25 -20.01 -26.59
CA ASN A 147 30.28 -18.79 -25.78
C ASN A 147 29.25 -17.76 -26.26
N PHE A 148 28.99 -17.65 -27.56
CA PHE A 148 27.97 -16.75 -28.09
C PHE A 148 26.56 -17.18 -27.70
N GLU A 149 26.25 -18.48 -27.79
CA GLU A 149 24.97 -19.04 -27.35
C GLU A 149 24.71 -18.79 -25.85
N LYS A 150 25.74 -18.98 -25.01
CA LYS A 150 25.65 -18.69 -23.56
C LYS A 150 25.44 -17.21 -23.26
N ILE A 151 26.13 -16.32 -23.98
CA ILE A 151 25.94 -14.87 -23.84
C ILE A 151 24.49 -14.50 -24.21
N GLN A 152 23.98 -15.06 -25.32
CA GLN A 152 22.61 -14.81 -25.75
C GLN A 152 21.58 -15.34 -24.74
N ALA A 153 21.78 -16.54 -24.19
CA ALA A 153 20.92 -17.09 -23.14
C ALA A 153 20.91 -16.20 -21.88
N ASN A 154 22.06 -15.64 -21.50
CA ASN A 154 22.16 -14.71 -20.38
C ASN A 154 21.44 -13.38 -20.65
N ILE A 155 21.48 -12.87 -21.88
CA ILE A 155 20.72 -11.68 -22.29
C ILE A 155 19.23 -11.98 -22.21
N ASN A 156 18.77 -13.09 -22.79
CA ASN A 156 17.37 -13.52 -22.74
C ASN A 156 16.87 -13.61 -21.29
N ALA A 157 17.64 -14.26 -20.40
CA ALA A 157 17.31 -14.39 -18.99
C ALA A 157 17.22 -13.03 -18.29
N SER A 158 18.13 -12.09 -18.60
CA SER A 158 18.12 -10.74 -18.05
C SER A 158 16.88 -9.94 -18.49
N GLU A 159 16.53 -10.01 -19.78
CA GLU A 159 15.33 -9.36 -20.31
C GLU A 159 14.04 -9.93 -19.70
N TRP A 160 14.02 -11.26 -19.48
CA TRP A 160 12.91 -11.92 -18.79
C TRP A 160 12.75 -11.45 -17.34
N LEU A 161 13.86 -11.42 -16.58
CA LEU A 161 13.85 -10.94 -15.19
C LEU A 161 13.37 -9.49 -15.12
N LEU A 162 13.80 -8.63 -16.04
CA LEU A 162 13.34 -7.24 -16.12
C LEU A 162 11.82 -7.15 -16.32
N LEU A 163 11.28 -7.95 -17.24
CA LEU A 163 9.84 -7.99 -17.51
C LEU A 163 9.05 -8.40 -16.27
N GLU A 164 9.51 -9.43 -15.56
CA GLU A 164 8.86 -9.91 -14.34
C GLU A 164 8.93 -8.90 -13.19
N ILE A 165 10.09 -8.26 -12.98
CA ILE A 165 10.25 -7.20 -12.00
C ILE A 165 9.30 -6.03 -12.30
N THR A 166 9.17 -5.68 -13.57
CA THR A 166 8.26 -4.62 -14.05
C THR A 166 6.81 -4.98 -13.74
N PHE A 167 6.41 -6.21 -14.07
CA PHE A 167 5.07 -6.73 -13.82
C PHE A 167 4.70 -6.69 -12.34
N TYR A 168 5.63 -7.08 -11.48
CA TYR A 168 5.45 -7.01 -10.03
C TYR A 168 5.20 -5.58 -9.55
N TYR A 169 6.04 -4.62 -9.96
CA TYR A 169 5.91 -3.23 -9.51
C TYR A 169 4.67 -2.53 -10.07
N ILE A 170 4.29 -2.83 -11.32
CA ILE A 170 3.03 -2.35 -11.91
C ILE A 170 1.83 -2.88 -11.12
N SER A 171 1.84 -4.16 -10.76
CA SER A 171 0.78 -4.77 -9.95
C SER A 171 0.66 -4.12 -8.57
N VAL A 172 1.80 -3.86 -7.91
CA VAL A 172 1.85 -3.15 -6.62
C VAL A 172 1.31 -1.73 -6.78
N PHE A 173 1.78 -0.98 -7.79
CA PHE A 173 1.35 0.39 -8.07
C PHE A 173 -0.16 0.50 -8.31
N LEU A 174 -0.74 -0.38 -9.13
CA LEU A 174 -2.18 -0.41 -9.38
C LEU A 174 -2.98 -0.75 -8.13
N THR A 175 -2.46 -1.64 -7.28
CA THR A 175 -3.10 -1.94 -6.01
C THR A 175 -3.13 -0.71 -5.10
N ILE A 176 -2.05 0.06 -5.09
CA ILE A 176 -1.97 1.32 -4.34
C ILE A 176 -2.98 2.33 -4.87
N ILE A 177 -3.06 2.51 -6.19
CA ILE A 177 -4.07 3.38 -6.82
C ILE A 177 -5.47 2.93 -6.42
N PHE A 178 -5.76 1.63 -6.45
CA PHE A 178 -7.06 1.11 -6.05
C PHE A 178 -7.39 1.45 -4.59
N LEU A 179 -6.49 1.15 -3.67
CA LEU A 179 -6.69 1.40 -2.24
C LEU A 179 -6.82 2.90 -1.94
N PHE A 180 -6.03 3.72 -2.63
CA PHE A 180 -6.12 5.17 -2.58
C PHE A 180 -7.48 5.67 -3.08
N THR A 181 -7.94 5.16 -4.21
CA THR A 181 -9.24 5.49 -4.81
C THR A 181 -10.38 5.08 -3.86
N GLN A 182 -10.30 3.89 -3.28
CA GLN A 182 -11.26 3.41 -2.27
C GLN A 182 -11.32 4.31 -1.05
N HIS A 183 -10.15 4.77 -0.57
CA HIS A 183 -10.06 5.68 0.54
C HIS A 183 -10.67 7.06 0.20
N LEU A 184 -10.30 7.64 -0.94
CA LEU A 184 -10.78 8.95 -1.40
C LEU A 184 -12.30 9.01 -1.52
N PHE A 185 -12.89 7.98 -2.15
CA PHE A 185 -14.34 7.95 -2.37
C PHE A 185 -15.13 7.51 -1.14
N LYS A 186 -14.46 7.17 -0.03
CA LYS A 186 -15.06 6.64 1.19
C LYS A 186 -16.18 5.66 0.86
N VAL A 187 -15.87 4.69 0.01
CA VAL A 187 -16.83 3.66 -0.34
C VAL A 187 -17.03 2.81 0.91
N GLN A 188 -17.94 3.31 1.75
CA GLN A 188 -18.59 2.51 2.75
C GLN A 188 -19.41 1.53 1.93
N PRO A 189 -19.23 0.22 2.14
CA PRO A 189 -20.14 -0.75 1.57
C PRO A 189 -21.52 -0.31 2.04
N THR A 190 -22.35 0.16 1.10
CA THR A 190 -23.78 0.27 1.39
C THR A 190 -24.16 -1.14 1.75
N HIS A 191 -24.51 -1.37 3.02
CA HIS A 191 -25.18 -2.59 3.44
C HIS A 191 -26.28 -2.78 2.40
N GLN A 192 -26.08 -3.75 1.50
CA GLN A 192 -27.07 -4.03 0.48
C GLN A 192 -28.21 -4.61 1.31
N ASP A 193 -29.21 -3.77 1.57
CA ASP A 193 -30.29 -4.07 2.50
C ASP A 193 -30.77 -5.51 2.24
N ASP A 194 -30.81 -6.31 3.30
CA ASP A 194 -31.26 -7.70 3.30
C ASP A 194 -32.70 -7.87 2.74
N ASP A 195 -33.37 -6.76 2.39
CA ASP A 195 -34.66 -6.71 1.71
C ASP A 195 -34.61 -7.20 0.25
N GLU A 196 -33.48 -7.16 -0.46
CA GLU A 196 -33.40 -7.78 -1.80
C GLU A 196 -33.41 -9.32 -1.74
N MET A 197 -33.08 -9.93 -0.59
CA MET A 197 -33.19 -11.38 -0.39
C MET A 197 -34.61 -11.82 0.02
N LYS A 198 -35.47 -10.88 0.48
CA LYS A 198 -36.90 -11.14 0.76
C LYS A 198 -37.77 -11.22 -0.50
N VAL A 199 -37.36 -10.61 -1.61
CA VAL A 199 -38.17 -10.57 -2.85
C VAL A 199 -38.29 -11.95 -3.53
N PHE A 200 -37.49 -12.95 -3.13
CA PHE A 200 -37.62 -14.34 -3.60
C PHE A 200 -38.30 -15.29 -2.60
N GLY A 201 -38.80 -14.80 -1.46
CA GLY A 201 -39.24 -15.65 -0.34
C GLY A 201 -40.60 -15.35 0.27
N MET A 202 -41.52 -14.68 -0.42
CA MET A 202 -42.90 -14.50 0.07
C MET A 202 -43.89 -15.36 -0.70
N CYS A 203 -44.04 -16.61 -0.25
CA CYS A 203 -45.29 -17.36 -0.24
C CYS A 203 -45.27 -18.30 0.99
N GLU A 204 -46.39 -18.32 1.73
CA GLU A 204 -46.77 -19.26 2.82
C GLU A 204 -46.37 -18.95 4.27
N GLY A 205 -47.22 -18.13 4.93
CA GLY A 205 -48.15 -18.52 6.01
C GLY A 205 -47.70 -19.31 7.25
N GLY A 206 -48.16 -18.86 8.44
CA GLY A 206 -48.49 -19.75 9.57
C GLY A 206 -48.12 -19.25 10.97
N LEU A 207 -49.14 -19.10 11.83
CA LEU A 207 -49.06 -18.72 13.25
C LEU A 207 -48.33 -19.75 14.14
N GLY A 208 -47.81 -19.28 15.29
CA GLY A 208 -47.62 -20.13 16.48
C GLY A 208 -46.80 -19.49 17.60
N ASN A 209 -47.45 -19.21 18.73
CA ASN A 209 -46.87 -18.81 20.01
C ASN A 209 -45.91 -19.88 20.56
N GLU A 210 -44.83 -19.48 21.25
CA GLU A 210 -44.51 -19.95 22.61
C GLU A 210 -43.26 -19.25 23.19
N THR A 211 -43.45 -18.68 24.39
CA THR A 211 -42.44 -18.24 25.35
C THR A 211 -41.72 -19.43 25.98
N VAL A 212 -40.39 -19.35 26.18
CA VAL A 212 -39.63 -19.71 27.42
C VAL A 212 -38.12 -19.87 27.13
N GLN A 213 -37.31 -19.47 28.12
CA GLN A 213 -35.87 -19.77 28.36
C GLN A 213 -34.79 -18.84 27.77
N TYR A 214 -34.53 -17.76 28.51
CA TYR A 214 -33.28 -16.99 28.51
C TYR A 214 -32.46 -17.38 29.74
N VAL A 215 -31.29 -18.04 29.56
CA VAL A 215 -30.11 -17.91 30.46
C VAL A 215 -28.77 -18.18 29.74
N ASP A 216 -28.66 -18.93 28.63
CA ASP A 216 -27.33 -19.39 28.12
C ASP A 216 -26.70 -18.60 26.94
N ALA A 217 -27.24 -17.46 26.51
CA ALA A 217 -26.81 -16.81 25.25
C ALA A 217 -25.56 -15.89 25.35
N GLN A 218 -25.11 -15.53 26.56
CA GLN A 218 -24.09 -14.49 26.74
C GLN A 218 -22.66 -14.93 26.35
N LYS A 219 -22.40 -16.24 26.22
CA LYS A 219 -21.06 -16.78 25.90
C LYS A 219 -20.76 -16.91 24.40
N ASN A 220 -21.76 -16.72 23.52
CA ASN A 220 -21.60 -16.90 22.06
C ASN A 220 -21.56 -15.59 21.24
N LEU A 221 -21.81 -14.43 21.87
CA LEU A 221 -22.02 -13.15 21.17
C LEU A 221 -20.73 -12.40 20.77
N THR A 222 -19.60 -12.62 21.44
CA THR A 222 -18.32 -11.98 21.07
C THR A 222 -17.61 -12.67 19.90
N LYS A 223 -18.13 -13.79 19.38
CA LYS A 223 -17.45 -14.58 18.33
C LYS A 223 -17.90 -14.26 16.90
N ASN A 224 -19.07 -13.65 16.69
CA ASN A 224 -19.71 -13.55 15.36
C ASN A 224 -19.69 -12.17 14.69
N SER A 225 -19.33 -11.08 15.36
CA SER A 225 -19.14 -9.76 14.70
C SER A 225 -17.94 -9.75 13.75
N SER A 226 -16.89 -10.52 14.06
CA SER A 226 -15.70 -10.68 13.20
C SER A 226 -15.98 -11.38 11.86
N ILE A 227 -17.14 -12.03 11.71
CA ILE A 227 -17.49 -12.80 10.51
C ILE A 227 -18.10 -11.90 9.42
N LYS A 228 -18.86 -10.84 9.78
CA LYS A 228 -19.52 -9.95 8.81
C LYS A 228 -18.53 -9.02 8.07
N ASP A 229 -17.48 -8.55 8.74
CA ASP A 229 -16.47 -7.70 8.10
C ASP A 229 -15.60 -8.46 7.08
N GLN A 230 -15.51 -9.79 7.19
CA GLN A 230 -14.67 -10.62 6.32
C GLN A 230 -15.30 -10.92 4.95
N ASP A 231 -16.63 -11.00 4.85
CA ASP A 231 -17.29 -11.26 3.56
C ASP A 231 -17.27 -10.04 2.64
N ILE A 232 -17.26 -8.83 3.20
CA ILE A 232 -17.14 -7.57 2.46
C ILE A 232 -15.82 -7.52 1.69
N LEU A 233 -14.70 -7.87 2.35
CA LEU A 233 -13.39 -7.92 1.70
C LEU A 233 -13.38 -8.92 0.54
N SER A 234 -14.16 -10.00 0.63
CA SER A 234 -14.23 -11.01 -0.42
C SER A 234 -14.96 -10.55 -1.68
N VAL A 235 -15.96 -9.67 -1.55
CA VAL A 235 -16.66 -9.05 -2.69
C VAL A 235 -15.75 -8.07 -3.41
N TYR A 236 -15.05 -7.21 -2.65
CA TYR A 236 -14.07 -6.29 -3.24
C TYR A 236 -12.85 -7.00 -3.79
N HIS A 237 -12.44 -8.14 -3.22
CA HIS A 237 -11.32 -8.92 -3.71
C HIS A 237 -11.52 -9.38 -5.16
N PHE A 238 -12.75 -9.75 -5.54
CA PHE A 238 -13.04 -10.12 -6.93
C PHE A 238 -12.92 -8.91 -7.86
N LEU A 239 -13.56 -7.79 -7.52
CA LEU A 239 -13.47 -6.56 -8.31
C LEU A 239 -12.04 -6.02 -8.40
N LEU A 240 -11.28 -6.12 -7.31
CA LEU A 240 -9.88 -5.75 -7.23
C LEU A 240 -9.01 -6.65 -8.11
N GLN A 241 -9.22 -7.97 -8.08
CA GLN A 241 -8.49 -8.90 -8.94
C GLN A 241 -8.74 -8.60 -10.43
N GLU A 242 -9.99 -8.40 -10.83
CA GLU A 242 -10.35 -8.02 -12.20
C GLU A 242 -9.72 -6.68 -12.59
N GLN A 243 -9.80 -5.68 -11.71
CA GLN A 243 -9.19 -4.37 -11.94
C GLN A 243 -7.66 -4.45 -12.03
N LEU A 244 -7.01 -5.29 -11.22
CA LEU A 244 -5.57 -5.50 -11.27
C LEU A 244 -5.15 -6.20 -12.56
N VAL A 245 -5.87 -7.23 -13.00
CA VAL A 245 -5.58 -7.91 -14.26
C VAL A 245 -5.68 -6.93 -15.43
N LEU A 246 -6.80 -6.22 -15.56
CA LEU A 246 -7.01 -5.26 -16.65
C LEU A 246 -6.00 -4.10 -16.60
N GLY A 247 -5.76 -3.54 -15.41
CA GLY A 247 -4.79 -2.46 -15.23
C GLY A 247 -3.37 -2.91 -15.56
N THR A 248 -2.99 -4.14 -15.17
CA THR A 248 -1.63 -4.65 -15.38
C THR A 248 -1.41 -4.92 -16.87
N VAL A 249 -2.36 -5.58 -17.54
CA VAL A 249 -2.28 -5.80 -19.00
C VAL A 249 -2.24 -4.48 -19.76
N PHE A 250 -2.94 -3.44 -19.30
CA PHE A 250 -2.87 -2.10 -19.89
C PHE A 250 -1.48 -1.47 -19.74
N LEU A 251 -0.96 -1.36 -18.51
CA LEU A 251 0.32 -0.70 -18.25
C LEU A 251 1.49 -1.46 -18.87
N GLU A 252 1.45 -2.79 -18.89
CA GLU A 252 2.44 -3.63 -19.57
C GLU A 252 2.41 -3.44 -21.08
N SER A 253 1.21 -3.41 -21.70
CA SER A 253 1.09 -3.09 -23.12
C SER A 253 1.76 -1.75 -23.46
N ILE A 254 1.56 -0.72 -22.62
CA ILE A 254 2.22 0.58 -22.79
C ILE A 254 3.73 0.45 -22.60
N PHE A 255 4.17 -0.24 -21.54
CA PHE A 255 5.59 -0.43 -21.26
C PHE A 255 6.32 -1.09 -22.43
N VAL A 256 5.75 -2.15 -23.01
CA VAL A 256 6.32 -2.83 -24.19
C VAL A 256 6.43 -1.87 -25.37
N ILE A 257 5.39 -1.06 -25.65
CA ILE A 257 5.43 -0.07 -26.74
C ILE A 257 6.56 0.95 -26.50
N VAL A 258 6.64 1.49 -25.29
CA VAL A 258 7.63 2.51 -24.91
C VAL A 258 9.05 1.94 -24.96
N PHE A 259 9.25 0.74 -24.41
CA PHE A 259 10.53 0.05 -24.39
C PHE A 259 11.04 -0.24 -25.80
N VAL A 260 10.16 -0.75 -26.67
CA VAL A 260 10.50 -1.02 -28.08
C VAL A 260 10.83 0.28 -28.81
N TYR A 261 10.03 1.33 -28.62
CA TYR A 261 10.26 2.64 -29.23
C TYR A 261 11.63 3.21 -28.86
N PHE A 262 12.02 3.15 -27.59
CA PHE A 262 13.32 3.66 -27.14
C PHE A 262 14.50 2.77 -27.54
N LYS A 263 14.32 1.45 -27.66
CA LYS A 263 15.41 0.51 -27.93
C LYS A 263 15.66 0.26 -29.42
N SER A 264 14.64 0.37 -30.28
CA SER A 264 14.83 0.17 -31.71
C SER A 264 15.54 1.35 -32.36
N GLY A 265 15.20 2.59 -31.96
CA GLY A 265 15.67 3.81 -32.63
C GLY A 265 15.26 3.91 -34.10
N ASP A 266 14.48 2.95 -34.59
CA ASP A 266 14.13 2.73 -35.99
C ASP A 266 12.60 2.68 -36.12
N GLU A 267 12.04 3.63 -36.89
CA GLU A 267 10.59 3.84 -37.00
C GLU A 267 9.88 2.75 -37.83
N GLU A 268 10.59 2.05 -38.72
CA GLU A 268 10.00 1.03 -39.61
C GLU A 268 9.67 -0.28 -38.88
N VAL A 269 10.52 -0.75 -37.96
CA VAL A 269 10.31 -2.00 -37.20
C VAL A 269 9.07 -1.92 -36.29
N ILE A 270 8.61 -0.70 -36.04
CA ILE A 270 7.56 -0.38 -35.11
C ILE A 270 6.14 -0.60 -35.71
N SER A 271 5.97 -0.59 -37.04
CA SER A 271 4.62 -0.57 -37.67
C SER A 271 3.80 -1.86 -37.51
N ASP A 272 4.45 -3.02 -37.46
CA ASP A 272 3.74 -4.30 -37.71
C ASP A 272 3.07 -4.88 -36.46
N PHE A 273 3.60 -4.58 -35.27
CA PHE A 273 3.08 -5.06 -33.98
C PHE A 273 2.30 -4.01 -33.20
N GLN A 274 2.41 -2.73 -33.57
CA GLN A 274 1.81 -1.63 -32.80
C GLN A 274 0.29 -1.73 -32.68
N TYR A 275 -0.41 -2.06 -33.77
CA TYR A 275 -1.87 -1.99 -33.78
C TYR A 275 -2.52 -2.98 -32.81
N SER A 276 -2.05 -4.23 -32.75
CA SER A 276 -2.63 -5.23 -31.84
C SER A 276 -2.38 -4.86 -30.37
N ILE A 277 -1.21 -4.31 -30.06
CA ILE A 277 -0.83 -3.90 -28.70
C ILE A 277 -1.59 -2.64 -28.28
N TRP A 278 -1.70 -1.63 -29.16
CA TRP A 278 -2.48 -0.42 -28.89
C TRP A 278 -3.98 -0.70 -28.72
N ILE A 279 -4.55 -1.56 -29.58
CA ILE A 279 -5.95 -1.98 -29.44
C ILE A 279 -6.13 -2.67 -28.09
N ARG A 280 -5.23 -3.59 -27.72
CA ARG A 280 -5.31 -4.30 -26.44
C ARG A 280 -5.15 -3.37 -25.25
N ALA A 281 -4.18 -2.45 -25.26
CA ALA A 281 -3.98 -1.45 -24.23
C ALA A 281 -5.27 -0.63 -24.04
N SER A 282 -5.83 -0.12 -25.14
CA SER A 282 -7.04 0.70 -25.13
C SER A 282 -8.24 -0.06 -24.56
N LEU A 283 -8.45 -1.32 -24.96
CA LEU A 283 -9.56 -2.14 -24.47
C LEU A 283 -9.43 -2.46 -22.98
N ASN A 284 -8.22 -2.77 -22.51
CA ASN A 284 -7.96 -3.01 -21.09
C ASN A 284 -8.10 -1.74 -20.26
N PHE A 285 -7.67 -0.58 -20.76
CA PHE A 285 -7.88 0.71 -20.10
C PHE A 285 -9.36 1.03 -19.94
N ILE A 286 -10.16 0.87 -21.00
CA ILE A 286 -11.60 1.11 -20.94
C ILE A 286 -12.26 0.16 -19.93
N GLY A 287 -11.88 -1.12 -19.95
CA GLY A 287 -12.34 -2.10 -18.95
C GLY A 287 -11.97 -1.68 -17.52
N TYR A 288 -10.71 -1.30 -17.30
CA TYR A 288 -10.20 -0.82 -16.01
C TYR A 288 -10.99 0.38 -15.50
N VAL A 289 -11.19 1.41 -16.34
CA VAL A 289 -11.94 2.62 -15.98
C VAL A 289 -13.38 2.26 -15.64
N LEU A 290 -14.04 1.39 -16.41
CA LEU A 290 -15.43 1.02 -16.15
C LEU A 290 -15.60 0.20 -14.88
N ILE A 291 -14.70 -0.72 -14.58
CA ILE A 291 -14.70 -1.46 -13.30
C ILE A 291 -14.43 -0.50 -12.15
N THR A 292 -13.48 0.42 -12.30
CA THR A 292 -13.19 1.47 -11.31
C THR A 292 -14.44 2.32 -11.05
N VAL A 293 -15.05 2.86 -12.11
CA VAL A 293 -16.28 3.64 -12.01
C VAL A 293 -17.39 2.81 -11.37
N TYR A 294 -17.56 1.54 -11.72
CA TYR A 294 -18.57 0.69 -11.09
C TYR A 294 -18.28 0.40 -9.61
N ALA A 295 -17.03 0.11 -9.26
CA ALA A 295 -16.61 -0.17 -7.90
C ALA A 295 -16.78 1.06 -6.98
N PHE A 296 -16.58 2.26 -7.53
CA PHE A 296 -16.58 3.50 -6.76
C PHE A 296 -17.85 4.36 -6.91
N SER A 297 -18.65 4.14 -7.95
CA SER A 297 -19.91 4.85 -8.12
C SER A 297 -21.08 4.09 -7.53
N ARG A 298 -22.02 4.80 -6.91
CA ARG A 298 -23.32 4.25 -6.49
C ARG A 298 -24.24 3.91 -7.67
N PHE A 299 -23.75 3.90 -8.92
CA PHE A 299 -24.59 3.70 -10.10
C PHE A 299 -25.10 2.24 -10.18
N ARG A 300 -26.42 2.09 -10.07
CA ARG A 300 -27.16 0.81 -10.13
C ARG A 300 -27.28 0.21 -11.55
N MET A 301 -26.34 0.46 -12.45
CA MET A 301 -26.43 0.05 -13.86
C MET A 301 -25.79 -1.33 -14.12
N LYS A 302 -26.06 -2.31 -13.25
CA LYS A 302 -25.44 -3.66 -13.28
C LYS A 302 -25.55 -4.35 -14.65
N LYS A 303 -26.70 -4.23 -15.32
CA LYS A 303 -26.94 -4.87 -16.62
C LYS A 303 -26.02 -4.33 -17.72
N ILE A 304 -25.86 -3.02 -17.82
CA ILE A 304 -25.04 -2.38 -18.85
C ILE A 304 -23.56 -2.73 -18.66
N LEU A 305 -23.07 -2.72 -17.43
CA LEU A 305 -21.71 -3.16 -17.14
C LEU A 305 -21.48 -4.62 -17.57
N ILE A 306 -22.42 -5.53 -17.27
CA ILE A 306 -22.30 -6.94 -17.66
C ILE A 306 -22.25 -7.09 -19.18
N TYR A 307 -23.10 -6.39 -19.93
CA TYR A 307 -23.07 -6.42 -21.39
C TYR A 307 -21.75 -5.85 -21.93
N PHE A 308 -21.27 -4.76 -21.35
CA PHE A 308 -20.00 -4.15 -21.75
C PHE A 308 -18.82 -5.09 -21.48
N LEU A 309 -18.73 -5.69 -20.28
CA LEU A 309 -17.66 -6.62 -19.93
C LEU A 309 -17.67 -7.84 -20.85
N ARG A 310 -18.85 -8.37 -21.20
CA ARG A 310 -18.97 -9.47 -22.18
C ARG A 310 -18.49 -9.06 -23.57
N ALA A 311 -18.82 -7.85 -24.01
CA ALA A 311 -18.37 -7.32 -25.30
C ALA A 311 -16.84 -7.10 -25.31
N ASN A 312 -16.28 -6.53 -24.23
CA ASN A 312 -14.85 -6.36 -24.07
C ASN A 312 -14.12 -7.71 -24.09
N PHE A 313 -14.62 -8.70 -23.33
CA PHE A 313 -14.08 -10.06 -23.31
C PHE A 313 -14.09 -10.72 -24.70
N PHE A 314 -15.18 -10.61 -25.45
CA PHE A 314 -15.24 -11.15 -26.82
C PHE A 314 -14.20 -10.49 -27.74
N LEU A 315 -14.02 -9.17 -27.61
CA LEU A 315 -13.04 -8.43 -28.40
C LEU A 315 -11.60 -8.80 -28.01
N GLN A 316 -11.32 -9.05 -26.73
CA GLN A 316 -10.04 -9.58 -26.26
C GLN A 316 -9.73 -10.94 -26.88
N ILE A 317 -10.72 -11.85 -26.97
CA ILE A 317 -10.56 -13.15 -27.65
C ILE A 317 -10.19 -12.96 -29.12
N MET A 318 -10.80 -12.01 -29.82
CA MET A 318 -10.49 -11.74 -31.23
C MET A 318 -9.05 -11.21 -31.40
N VAL A 319 -8.64 -10.25 -30.56
CA VAL A 319 -7.26 -9.75 -30.54
C VAL A 319 -6.28 -10.87 -30.19
N PHE A 320 -6.66 -11.76 -29.28
CA PHE A 320 -5.84 -12.89 -28.87
C PHE A 320 -5.61 -13.89 -30.01
N ILE A 321 -6.67 -14.28 -30.74
CA ILE A 321 -6.55 -15.13 -31.92
C ILE A 321 -5.65 -14.47 -32.96
N PHE A 322 -5.81 -13.16 -33.18
CA PHE A 322 -4.95 -12.41 -34.10
C PHE A 322 -3.48 -12.44 -33.68
N MET A 323 -3.17 -12.25 -32.39
CA MET A 323 -1.81 -12.33 -31.87
C MET A 323 -1.19 -13.73 -32.02
N ILE A 324 -1.98 -14.80 -31.84
CA ILE A 324 -1.52 -16.17 -32.10
C ILE A 324 -1.16 -16.34 -33.57
N VAL A 325 -2.00 -15.86 -34.49
CA VAL A 325 -1.71 -15.93 -35.93
C VAL A 325 -0.45 -15.14 -36.26
N GLN A 326 -0.28 -13.94 -35.70
CA GLN A 326 0.93 -13.14 -35.89
C GLN A 326 2.19 -13.86 -35.40
N LEU A 327 2.13 -14.57 -34.27
CA LEU A 327 3.25 -15.34 -33.74
C LEU A 327 3.76 -16.40 -34.74
N PHE A 328 2.85 -17.01 -35.50
CA PHE A 328 3.18 -18.04 -36.49
C PHE A 328 3.52 -17.48 -37.88
N VAL A 329 3.07 -16.27 -38.24
CA VAL A 329 3.20 -15.70 -39.59
C VAL A 329 4.45 -14.84 -39.77
N VAL A 330 4.96 -14.19 -38.71
CA VAL A 330 6.09 -13.25 -38.84
C VAL A 330 7.44 -13.98 -38.71
N GLU A 331 8.22 -14.03 -39.80
CA GLU A 331 9.59 -14.55 -39.85
C GLU A 331 10.66 -13.48 -39.52
N GLU A 332 11.70 -13.91 -38.78
CA GLU A 332 13.04 -13.32 -38.60
C GLU A 332 13.22 -11.79 -38.35
N SER A 333 12.80 -11.27 -37.17
CA SER A 333 13.32 -9.98 -36.68
C SER A 333 13.95 -10.07 -35.27
N HIS A 334 14.96 -9.25 -34.99
CA HIS A 334 15.73 -9.29 -33.73
C HIS A 334 14.91 -8.97 -32.47
N TYR A 335 13.78 -8.27 -32.61
CA TYR A 335 12.86 -7.94 -31.50
C TYR A 335 11.79 -9.00 -31.28
N LYS A 336 11.75 -10.05 -32.12
CA LYS A 336 10.75 -11.14 -32.07
C LYS A 336 10.69 -11.79 -30.68
N ARG A 337 11.82 -11.99 -29.99
CA ARG A 337 11.85 -12.72 -28.71
C ARG A 337 11.15 -12.00 -27.56
N PHE A 338 11.37 -10.69 -27.40
CA PHE A 338 10.68 -9.93 -26.35
C PHE A 338 9.16 -9.87 -26.59
N PHE A 339 8.74 -9.71 -27.87
CA PHE A 339 7.34 -9.82 -28.24
C PHE A 339 6.78 -11.24 -28.06
N GLU A 340 7.52 -12.28 -28.43
CA GLU A 340 7.16 -13.68 -28.19
C GLU A 340 6.94 -13.93 -26.70
N TYR A 341 7.84 -13.43 -25.84
CA TYR A 341 7.74 -13.55 -24.39
C TYR A 341 6.47 -12.88 -23.86
N TRP A 342 6.19 -11.66 -24.31
CA TRP A 342 4.98 -10.95 -23.90
C TRP A 342 3.69 -11.63 -24.41
N ILE A 343 3.64 -12.03 -25.68
CA ILE A 343 2.52 -12.76 -26.27
C ILE A 343 2.29 -14.08 -25.52
N LEU A 344 3.37 -14.81 -25.23
CA LEU A 344 3.32 -16.09 -24.53
C LEU A 344 2.83 -15.93 -23.10
N ILE A 345 3.29 -14.92 -22.35
CA ILE A 345 2.78 -14.60 -21.02
C ILE A 345 1.26 -14.37 -21.07
N LEU A 346 0.78 -13.61 -22.05
CA LEU A 346 -0.65 -13.35 -22.20
C LEU A 346 -1.44 -14.63 -22.51
N ILE A 347 -0.93 -15.48 -23.40
CA ILE A 347 -1.52 -16.81 -23.69
C ILE A 347 -1.61 -17.65 -22.42
N CYS A 348 -0.53 -17.70 -21.66
CA CYS A 348 -0.49 -18.44 -20.42
C CYS A 348 -1.42 -17.84 -19.35
N MET A 349 -1.61 -16.52 -19.31
CA MET A 349 -2.57 -15.85 -18.42
C MET A 349 -4.02 -16.22 -18.75
N GLU A 350 -4.42 -16.13 -20.02
CA GLU A 350 -5.77 -16.50 -20.46
C GLU A 350 -6.06 -18.00 -20.21
N PHE A 351 -5.09 -18.86 -20.53
CA PHE A 351 -5.20 -20.30 -20.28
C PHE A 351 -5.34 -20.60 -18.77
N SER A 352 -4.55 -19.95 -17.93
CA SER A 352 -4.61 -20.11 -16.47
C SER A 352 -5.95 -19.65 -15.89
N TYR A 353 -6.52 -18.58 -16.46
CA TYR A 353 -7.86 -18.09 -16.11
C TYR A 353 -8.95 -19.12 -16.44
N LEU A 354 -8.92 -19.69 -17.65
CA LEU A 354 -9.86 -20.73 -18.08
C LEU A 354 -9.74 -22.00 -17.22
N LEU A 355 -8.51 -22.47 -16.97
CA LEU A 355 -8.25 -23.66 -16.17
C LEU A 355 -8.78 -23.51 -14.74
N THR A 356 -8.50 -22.36 -14.12
CA THR A 356 -9.01 -22.05 -12.77
C THR A 356 -10.53 -21.97 -12.76
N SER A 357 -11.14 -21.33 -13.77
CA SER A 357 -12.60 -21.23 -13.89
C SER A 357 -13.26 -22.60 -14.01
N LEU A 358 -12.65 -23.50 -14.78
CA LEU A 358 -13.06 -24.91 -14.89
C LEU A 358 -12.97 -25.62 -13.53
N PHE A 359 -11.86 -25.49 -12.81
CA PHE A 359 -11.72 -26.07 -11.47
C PHE A 359 -12.74 -25.51 -10.47
N GLN A 360 -13.00 -24.21 -10.51
CA GLN A 360 -14.03 -23.60 -9.67
C GLN A 360 -15.41 -24.15 -9.98
N PHE A 361 -15.74 -24.32 -11.26
CA PHE A 361 -16.99 -24.94 -11.70
C PHE A 361 -17.11 -26.39 -11.21
N ILE A 362 -16.05 -27.19 -11.34
CA ILE A 362 -16.01 -28.57 -10.84
C ILE A 362 -16.23 -28.60 -9.33
N ILE A 363 -15.52 -27.76 -8.57
CA ILE A 363 -15.64 -27.69 -7.11
C ILE A 363 -17.07 -27.30 -6.71
N VAL A 364 -17.67 -26.29 -7.36
CA VAL A 364 -19.06 -25.87 -7.08
C VAL A 364 -20.03 -27.00 -7.41
N LYS A 365 -19.90 -27.64 -8.57
CA LYS A 365 -20.79 -28.73 -8.99
C LYS A 365 -20.71 -29.95 -8.07
N VAL A 366 -19.50 -30.31 -7.60
CA VAL A 366 -19.29 -31.38 -6.61
C VAL A 366 -19.88 -31.00 -5.25
N ARG A 367 -19.84 -29.71 -4.89
CA ARG A 367 -20.35 -29.21 -3.61
C ARG A 367 -21.87 -29.07 -3.59
N ASP A 368 -22.49 -28.55 -4.64
CA ASP A 368 -23.93 -28.27 -4.70
C ASP A 368 -24.77 -29.56 -4.57
N SER A 369 -24.21 -30.71 -4.93
CA SER A 369 -24.79 -32.04 -4.67
C SER A 369 -24.99 -32.36 -3.19
N ASN A 370 -24.22 -31.73 -2.27
CA ASN A 370 -24.25 -32.01 -0.83
C ASN A 370 -24.69 -30.81 0.03
N TYR A 371 -24.70 -29.58 -0.53
CA TYR A 371 -24.82 -28.34 0.25
C TYR A 371 -26.25 -27.81 0.38
N MET A 372 -27.13 -28.06 -0.60
CA MET A 372 -28.52 -27.57 -0.61
C MET A 372 -29.34 -28.04 0.60
N ASP A 373 -29.05 -29.23 1.14
CA ASP A 373 -29.74 -29.77 2.33
C ASP A 373 -29.23 -29.19 3.65
N ILE A 374 -27.97 -28.72 3.70
CA ILE A 374 -27.35 -28.18 4.91
C ILE A 374 -27.63 -26.69 5.04
N GLU A 375 -27.66 -25.95 3.92
CA GLU A 375 -27.91 -24.51 3.89
C GLU A 375 -29.35 -24.18 4.29
N LYS A 376 -30.35 -24.94 3.81
CA LYS A 376 -31.76 -24.82 4.26
C LYS A 376 -31.92 -24.93 5.79
N ARG A 377 -31.16 -25.83 6.44
CA ARG A 377 -31.22 -26.01 7.91
C ARG A 377 -30.50 -24.90 8.67
N LYS A 378 -29.51 -24.23 8.06
CA LYS A 378 -28.76 -23.14 8.69
C LYS A 378 -29.44 -21.78 8.55
N SER A 379 -30.04 -21.48 7.39
CA SER A 379 -30.76 -20.22 7.18
C SER A 379 -32.00 -20.12 8.07
N GLN A 380 -32.68 -21.23 8.36
CA GLN A 380 -33.78 -21.26 9.32
C GLN A 380 -33.34 -20.90 10.76
N LYS A 381 -32.22 -21.47 11.24
CA LYS A 381 -31.65 -21.13 12.56
C LYS A 381 -31.06 -19.72 12.62
N LEU A 382 -30.55 -19.20 11.50
CA LEU A 382 -29.97 -17.86 11.44
C LEU A 382 -31.06 -16.77 11.55
N LEU A 383 -32.22 -17.01 10.93
CA LEU A 383 -33.37 -16.11 10.97
C LEU A 383 -33.92 -15.98 12.41
N GLU A 384 -34.00 -17.09 13.14
CA GLU A 384 -34.37 -17.11 14.57
C GLU A 384 -33.35 -16.35 15.45
N SER A 385 -32.05 -16.48 15.15
CA SER A 385 -31.00 -15.76 15.89
C SER A 385 -30.93 -14.26 15.60
N HIS A 386 -31.39 -13.84 14.42
CA HIS A 386 -31.38 -12.43 14.01
C HIS A 386 -32.50 -11.63 14.69
N GLN A 387 -33.67 -12.24 14.93
CA GLN A 387 -34.74 -11.61 15.71
C GLN A 387 -34.35 -11.41 17.19
N LEU A 388 -33.56 -12.31 17.78
CA LEU A 388 -33.02 -12.13 19.14
C LEU A 388 -31.94 -11.02 19.26
N ARG A 389 -31.33 -10.62 18.13
CA ARG A 389 -30.14 -9.74 18.11
C ARG A 389 -30.48 -8.26 18.04
N GLU A 390 -31.63 -7.88 17.49
CA GLU A 390 -32.07 -6.47 17.46
C GLU A 390 -32.42 -5.95 18.86
N ASP A 391 -32.82 -6.83 19.78
CA ASP A 391 -33.17 -6.45 21.15
C ASP A 391 -31.96 -6.33 22.09
N THR A 392 -30.78 -6.85 21.72
CA THR A 392 -29.56 -6.83 22.56
C THR A 392 -28.50 -5.82 22.12
N LEU A 393 -28.63 -5.17 20.96
CA LEU A 393 -27.64 -4.22 20.41
C LEU A 393 -27.80 -2.77 20.88
N LYS A 394 -28.68 -2.48 21.85
CA LYS A 394 -28.84 -1.14 22.43
C LYS A 394 -27.93 -0.84 23.63
N GLU A 395 -27.15 -1.82 24.11
CA GLU A 395 -26.23 -1.63 25.23
C GLU A 395 -24.80 -2.04 24.83
N GLY A 396 -23.96 -1.06 24.48
CA GLY A 396 -22.52 -1.28 24.30
C GLY A 396 -21.88 -0.49 23.15
N ASP A 397 -22.26 0.78 22.94
CA ASP A 397 -21.38 1.70 22.21
C ASP A 397 -20.20 2.03 23.16
N GLU A 398 -19.05 1.39 22.96
CA GLU A 398 -17.78 1.86 23.53
C GLU A 398 -17.55 3.27 22.99
N ASP A 399 -17.88 4.27 23.80
CA ASP A 399 -17.59 5.68 23.52
C ASP A 399 -16.12 5.80 23.05
N ASP A 400 -15.87 6.39 21.88
CA ASP A 400 -14.50 6.61 21.39
C ASP A 400 -13.81 7.68 22.25
N TYR A 401 -13.02 7.24 23.23
CA TYR A 401 -12.18 8.11 24.04
C TYR A 401 -10.82 8.37 23.36
N ILE A 402 -10.33 9.60 23.47
CA ILE A 402 -8.94 9.94 23.14
C ILE A 402 -8.12 9.86 24.42
N GLU A 403 -7.09 9.02 24.41
CA GLU A 403 -6.01 9.03 25.39
C GLU A 403 -4.87 9.93 24.89
N PHE A 404 -4.29 10.70 25.81
CA PHE A 404 -3.18 11.61 25.53
C PHE A 404 -1.93 11.09 26.21
N ASP A 405 -0.78 11.19 25.54
CA ASP A 405 0.50 10.82 26.14
C ASP A 405 1.13 12.01 26.87
N GLU A 406 2.22 11.73 27.59
CA GLU A 406 2.95 12.70 28.41
C GLU A 406 3.83 13.68 27.60
N ASP A 407 3.40 14.08 26.40
CA ASP A 407 4.12 15.05 25.57
C ASP A 407 3.66 16.49 25.84
N PHE A 408 4.52 17.45 25.55
CA PHE A 408 4.26 18.86 25.88
C PHE A 408 3.12 19.47 25.04
N TYR A 409 2.93 19.00 23.81
CA TYR A 409 1.84 19.45 22.94
C TYR A 409 0.49 18.97 23.46
N SER A 410 0.39 17.72 23.92
CA SER A 410 -0.78 17.14 24.58
C SER A 410 -1.15 17.89 25.85
N VAL A 411 -0.18 18.20 26.72
CA VAL A 411 -0.42 19.01 27.94
C VAL A 411 -1.00 20.39 27.58
N THR A 412 -0.44 21.04 26.57
CA THR A 412 -0.90 22.35 26.09
C THR A 412 -2.29 22.27 25.45
N PHE A 413 -2.55 21.21 24.67
CA PHE A 413 -3.83 20.95 24.03
C PHE A 413 -4.95 20.72 25.05
N VAL A 414 -4.70 19.88 26.05
CA VAL A 414 -5.65 19.62 27.15
C VAL A 414 -5.92 20.89 27.96
N SER A 415 -4.89 21.72 28.21
CA SER A 415 -5.03 23.01 28.89
C SER A 415 -5.99 23.95 28.15
N LEU A 416 -5.83 24.05 26.83
CA LEU A 416 -6.70 24.84 25.96
C LEU A 416 -8.13 24.31 25.91
N TYR A 417 -8.25 22.98 25.81
CA TYR A 417 -9.54 22.30 25.79
C TYR A 417 -10.31 22.51 27.09
N LYS A 418 -9.66 22.32 28.25
CA LYS A 418 -10.25 22.54 29.57
C LYS A 418 -10.78 23.96 29.74
N LYS A 419 -10.00 24.98 29.32
CA LYS A 419 -10.47 26.37 29.34
C LYS A 419 -11.69 26.59 28.44
N SER A 420 -11.74 25.92 27.30
CA SER A 420 -12.89 26.00 26.40
C SER A 420 -14.16 25.43 27.04
N LEU A 421 -14.04 24.34 27.82
CA LEU A 421 -15.12 23.74 28.59
C LEU A 421 -15.60 24.65 29.73
N GLN A 422 -14.69 25.26 30.49
CA GLN A 422 -15.06 26.17 31.59
C GLN A 422 -15.87 27.38 31.13
N LYS A 423 -15.57 27.92 29.95
CA LYS A 423 -16.36 29.01 29.39
C LYS A 423 -17.76 28.53 28.99
N THR A 424 -17.85 27.31 28.45
CA THR A 424 -19.13 26.67 28.10
C THR A 424 -19.98 26.41 29.35
N GLU A 425 -19.36 25.92 30.43
CA GLU A 425 -20.01 25.72 31.74
C GLU A 425 -20.61 27.02 32.29
N LYS A 426 -19.85 28.13 32.26
CA LYS A 426 -20.37 29.45 32.67
C LYS A 426 -21.55 29.92 31.81
N LEU A 427 -21.52 29.64 30.52
CA LEU A 427 -22.63 29.97 29.61
C LEU A 427 -23.86 29.12 29.89
N LEU A 428 -23.69 27.81 30.13
CA LEU A 428 -24.79 26.91 30.48
C LEU A 428 -25.42 27.32 31.81
N ALA A 429 -24.61 27.59 32.84
CA ALA A 429 -25.09 28.06 34.14
C ALA A 429 -25.89 29.39 34.04
N SER A 430 -25.54 30.26 33.09
CA SER A 430 -26.33 31.49 32.84
C SER A 430 -27.66 31.22 32.13
N GLN A 431 -27.72 30.19 31.28
CA GLN A 431 -28.92 29.84 30.50
C GLN A 431 -29.96 29.06 31.31
N ASP A 432 -29.52 28.23 32.27
CA ASP A 432 -30.43 27.45 33.14
C ASP A 432 -31.32 28.35 34.01
N SER A 433 -30.96 29.64 34.16
CA SER A 433 -31.80 30.63 34.85
C SER A 433 -32.93 31.22 33.99
N ILE A 434 -32.98 30.98 32.67
CA ILE A 434 -33.81 31.77 31.74
C ILE A 434 -34.90 30.96 31.00
N ASN A 435 -34.82 29.64 30.82
CA ASN A 435 -35.92 28.86 30.22
C ASN A 435 -35.78 27.34 30.41
N GLU A 436 -36.82 26.70 30.96
CA GLU A 436 -36.98 25.24 31.06
C GLU A 436 -37.66 24.67 29.80
N ASP A 437 -37.04 24.81 28.62
CA ASP A 437 -37.54 24.07 27.45
C ASP A 437 -37.16 22.58 27.61
N PRO A 438 -38.14 21.64 27.64
CA PRO A 438 -37.92 20.24 28.01
C PRO A 438 -37.24 19.39 26.91
N TYR A 439 -36.84 19.98 25.78
CA TYR A 439 -36.09 19.28 24.74
C TYR A 439 -34.60 19.29 25.07
N GLU A 440 -34.15 18.19 25.68
CA GLU A 440 -32.75 17.92 26.00
C GLU A 440 -31.93 17.87 24.70
N ASN A 441 -31.13 18.92 24.48
CA ASN A 441 -30.29 19.00 23.30
C ASN A 441 -29.09 18.04 23.47
N PRO A 442 -28.91 17.03 22.61
CA PRO A 442 -27.85 16.01 22.75
C PRO A 442 -26.43 16.59 22.85
N VAL A 443 -26.22 17.82 22.36
CA VAL A 443 -24.96 18.58 22.51
C VAL A 443 -24.62 18.87 23.96
N LYS A 444 -25.64 19.16 24.79
CA LYS A 444 -25.45 19.42 26.21
C LYS A 444 -24.93 18.16 26.90
N THR A 445 -25.42 16.97 26.52
CA THR A 445 -25.05 15.70 27.13
C THR A 445 -23.57 15.37 26.94
N VAL A 446 -23.00 15.49 25.73
CA VAL A 446 -21.57 15.16 25.53
C VAL A 446 -20.65 16.22 26.13
N ALA A 447 -20.99 17.50 26.01
CA ALA A 447 -20.22 18.58 26.65
C ALA A 447 -20.22 18.44 28.18
N GLN A 448 -21.35 18.03 28.78
CA GLN A 448 -21.46 17.74 30.20
C GLN A 448 -20.63 16.52 30.61
N LYS A 449 -20.70 15.41 29.88
CA LYS A 449 -19.84 14.23 30.13
C LYS A 449 -18.35 14.59 30.09
N ASN A 450 -17.92 15.34 29.06
CA ASN A 450 -16.54 15.82 28.96
C ASN A 450 -16.15 16.78 30.10
N LEU A 451 -17.09 17.62 30.55
CA LEU A 451 -16.88 18.50 31.70
C LEU A 451 -16.70 17.67 32.98
N GLU A 452 -17.51 16.63 33.19
CA GLU A 452 -17.43 15.71 34.32
C GLU A 452 -16.12 14.96 34.37
N ASN A 453 -15.70 14.36 33.25
CA ASN A 453 -14.39 13.70 33.13
C ASN A 453 -13.26 14.69 33.46
N MET A 454 -13.42 15.94 33.07
CA MET A 454 -12.44 16.99 33.32
C MET A 454 -12.53 17.61 34.73
N LYS A 455 -13.51 17.27 35.59
CA LYS A 455 -13.66 17.93 36.92
C LYS A 455 -12.43 17.72 37.82
N ALA A 456 -11.75 16.57 37.69
CA ALA A 456 -10.51 16.28 38.40
C ALA A 456 -9.34 17.19 37.96
N VAL A 457 -9.38 17.69 36.73
CA VAL A 457 -8.35 18.59 36.19
C VAL A 457 -8.55 20.00 36.78
N PRO A 458 -7.52 20.58 37.41
CA PRO A 458 -7.63 21.88 38.06
C PRO A 458 -7.94 22.99 37.05
N PRO A 459 -8.53 24.10 37.51
CA PRO A 459 -8.85 25.22 36.64
C PRO A 459 -7.58 25.84 36.05
N VAL A 460 -7.62 26.14 34.74
CA VAL A 460 -6.48 26.69 34.00
C VAL A 460 -6.68 28.19 33.79
N THR A 461 -5.67 28.98 34.16
CA THR A 461 -5.67 30.43 33.96
C THR A 461 -5.24 30.78 32.53
N GLU A 462 -5.62 31.97 32.04
CA GLU A 462 -5.20 32.42 30.70
C GLU A 462 -3.69 32.67 30.60
N ILE A 463 -3.07 33.08 31.71
CA ILE A 463 -1.63 33.28 31.81
C ILE A 463 -0.90 31.93 31.66
N GLU A 464 -1.40 30.86 32.27
CA GLU A 464 -0.84 29.52 32.10
C GLU A 464 -0.96 29.01 30.66
N ILE A 465 -2.11 29.23 30.01
CA ILE A 465 -2.31 28.84 28.61
C ILE A 465 -1.36 29.59 27.68
N ALA A 466 -1.22 30.90 27.86
CA ALA A 466 -0.29 31.70 27.07
C ALA A 466 1.15 31.22 27.25
N LYS A 467 1.55 30.87 28.48
CA LYS A 467 2.87 30.26 28.77
C LYS A 467 3.04 28.91 28.09
N CYS A 468 2.04 28.03 28.16
CA CYS A 468 2.08 26.72 27.50
C CYS A 468 2.22 26.86 25.98
N ILE A 469 1.43 27.73 25.33
CA ILE A 469 1.54 27.99 23.89
C ILE A 469 2.92 28.56 23.53
N SER A 470 3.39 29.55 24.28
CA SER A 470 4.72 30.14 24.06
C SER A 470 5.83 29.11 24.15
N ASN A 471 5.73 28.18 25.11
CA ASN A 471 6.68 27.10 25.28
C ASN A 471 6.60 26.08 24.13
N CYS A 472 5.40 25.74 23.62
CA CYS A 472 5.26 24.88 22.44
C CYS A 472 5.97 25.47 21.23
N VAL A 473 5.76 26.77 20.97
CA VAL A 473 6.42 27.48 19.87
C VAL A 473 7.94 27.51 20.09
N PHE A 474 8.40 27.74 21.31
CA PHE A 474 9.82 27.75 21.64
C PHE A 474 10.48 26.38 21.41
N ILE A 475 9.86 25.28 21.88
CA ILE A 475 10.34 23.91 21.66
C ILE A 475 10.40 23.60 20.17
N PHE A 476 9.34 23.94 19.43
CA PHE A 476 9.31 23.76 17.98
C PHE A 476 10.46 24.51 17.29
N VAL A 477 10.71 25.77 17.67
CA VAL A 477 11.81 26.57 17.12
C VAL A 477 13.17 25.97 17.47
N ILE A 478 13.37 25.45 18.69
CA ILE A 478 14.61 24.75 19.04
C ILE A 478 14.77 23.50 18.18
N GLN A 479 13.73 22.68 18.07
CA GLN A 479 13.77 21.44 17.31
C GLN A 479 14.11 21.73 15.83
N MET A 480 13.39 22.67 15.20
CA MET A 480 13.68 23.08 13.82
C MET A 480 15.05 23.76 13.67
N GLY A 481 15.49 24.51 14.69
CA GLY A 481 16.79 25.18 14.70
C GLY A 481 17.95 24.18 14.71
N VAL A 482 17.91 23.17 15.58
CA VAL A 482 18.92 22.10 15.63
C VAL A 482 18.93 21.32 14.32
N MET A 483 17.76 21.00 13.77
CA MET A 483 17.64 20.36 12.45
C MET A 483 18.26 21.22 11.33
N GLY A 484 18.00 22.54 11.36
CA GLY A 484 18.57 23.48 10.41
C GLY A 484 20.09 23.60 10.51
N LEU A 485 20.65 23.51 11.73
CA LEU A 485 22.11 23.50 11.93
C LEU A 485 22.75 22.23 11.37
N LEU A 486 22.16 21.05 11.64
CA LEU A 486 22.63 19.78 11.07
C LEU A 486 22.59 19.82 9.53
N TYR A 487 21.52 20.38 8.97
CA TYR A 487 21.41 20.57 7.53
C TYR A 487 22.46 21.51 6.96
N TRP A 488 22.72 22.62 7.66
CA TRP A 488 23.71 23.60 7.25
C TRP A 488 25.13 23.04 7.25
N GLU A 489 25.47 22.21 8.23
CA GLU A 489 26.78 21.53 8.25
C GLU A 489 26.93 20.58 7.05
N GLU A 490 25.84 19.92 6.64
CA GLU A 490 25.85 18.90 5.59
C GLU A 490 25.70 19.50 4.17
N ILE A 491 25.08 20.66 3.99
CA ILE A 491 24.94 21.31 2.68
C ILE A 491 26.28 21.82 2.12
N ASP A 492 27.21 22.16 3.01
CA ASP A 492 28.58 22.57 2.62
C ASP A 492 29.38 21.37 2.08
N SER A 493 28.98 20.14 2.41
CA SER A 493 29.44 18.95 1.72
C SER A 493 28.66 18.78 0.41
N LYS A 494 29.36 18.70 -0.73
CA LYS A 494 28.70 18.48 -2.03
C LYS A 494 27.79 17.26 -1.92
N PHE A 495 26.53 17.39 -2.34
CA PHE A 495 25.53 16.33 -2.25
C PHE A 495 25.92 15.16 -3.17
N GLU A 496 26.71 14.23 -2.65
CA GLU A 496 27.07 12.99 -3.32
C GLU A 496 26.28 11.86 -2.70
N VAL A 497 25.31 11.31 -3.44
CA VAL A 497 24.61 10.09 -3.01
C VAL A 497 25.48 8.91 -3.38
N TYR A 498 26.17 8.39 -2.37
CA TYR A 498 27.02 7.24 -2.57
C TYR A 498 26.18 5.96 -2.70
N THR A 499 26.35 5.28 -3.83
CA THR A 499 25.91 3.90 -4.03
C THR A 499 26.78 2.99 -3.18
N GLY A 500 26.47 2.93 -1.88
CA GLY A 500 27.22 2.17 -0.89
C GLY A 500 27.10 0.66 -1.11
N ASN A 501 27.94 -0.08 -0.38
CA ASN A 501 27.84 -1.53 -0.32
C ASN A 501 26.45 -1.98 0.19
N PHE A 502 26.07 -3.22 -0.11
CA PHE A 502 24.81 -3.82 0.33
C PHE A 502 24.54 -3.63 1.84
N GLN A 503 25.59 -3.74 2.67
CA GLN A 503 25.48 -3.55 4.12
C GLN A 503 25.04 -2.13 4.51
N MET A 504 25.54 -1.11 3.81
CA MET A 504 25.13 0.28 4.04
C MET A 504 23.70 0.52 3.60
N PHE A 505 23.32 -0.02 2.43
CA PHE A 505 21.94 0.04 1.95
C PHE A 505 20.96 -0.60 2.95
N LEU A 506 21.32 -1.76 3.50
CA LEU A 506 20.53 -2.42 4.53
C LEU A 506 20.46 -1.58 5.82
N ALA A 507 21.58 -1.02 6.28
CA ALA A 507 21.61 -0.16 7.47
C ALA A 507 20.72 1.09 7.30
N ARG A 508 20.78 1.73 6.12
CA ARG A 508 19.92 2.85 5.72
C ARG A 508 18.44 2.49 5.82
N ILE A 509 18.02 1.37 5.24
CA ILE A 509 16.62 0.91 5.29
C ILE A 509 16.18 0.66 6.74
N LEU A 510 16.99 -0.06 7.53
CA LEU A 510 16.63 -0.40 8.91
C LEU A 510 16.48 0.87 9.78
N CYS A 511 17.41 1.83 9.66
CA CYS A 511 17.32 3.09 10.41
C CYS A 511 16.10 3.92 9.98
N ALA A 512 15.78 3.96 8.69
CA ALA A 512 14.58 4.64 8.19
C ALA A 512 13.29 4.01 8.75
N ILE A 513 13.19 2.68 8.76
CA ILE A 513 12.02 1.95 9.31
C ILE A 513 11.89 2.20 10.81
N LEU A 514 12.98 2.11 11.57
CA LEU A 514 12.94 2.30 13.02
C LEU A 514 12.50 3.72 13.39
N LEU A 515 13.04 4.75 12.73
CA LEU A 515 12.61 6.12 12.99
C LEU A 515 11.16 6.33 12.56
N HIS A 516 10.73 5.76 11.43
CA HIS A 516 9.35 5.84 10.97
C HIS A 516 8.38 5.29 12.03
N MET A 517 8.67 4.12 12.60
CA MET A 517 7.87 3.52 13.68
C MET A 517 7.80 4.42 14.92
N GLN A 518 8.90 5.07 15.28
CA GLN A 518 8.94 6.01 16.40
C GLN A 518 8.08 7.26 16.11
N MET A 519 8.16 7.81 14.90
CA MET A 519 7.44 9.03 14.54
C MET A 519 5.96 8.81 14.22
N GLU A 520 5.56 7.59 13.85
CA GLU A 520 4.17 7.25 13.54
C GLU A 520 3.21 7.57 14.69
N GLY A 521 3.63 7.30 15.94
CA GLY A 521 2.84 7.62 17.14
C GLY A 521 2.55 9.11 17.27
N GLU A 522 3.57 9.95 17.08
CA GLU A 522 3.47 11.41 17.16
C GLU A 522 2.57 11.99 16.06
N ILE A 523 2.65 11.46 14.84
CA ILE A 523 1.76 11.87 13.75
C ILE A 523 0.32 11.47 14.02
N ARG A 524 0.08 10.24 14.49
CA ARG A 524 -1.29 9.79 14.81
C ARG A 524 -1.89 10.62 15.94
N ARG A 525 -1.11 10.97 16.96
CA ARG A 525 -1.54 11.80 18.07
C ARG A 525 -1.90 13.21 17.63
N SER A 526 -1.03 13.85 16.84
CA SER A 526 -1.30 15.18 16.28
C SER A 526 -2.55 15.21 15.39
N MET A 527 -2.78 14.18 14.58
CA MET A 527 -4.02 14.02 13.79
C MET A 527 -5.27 13.89 14.67
N THR A 528 -5.16 13.16 15.79
CA THR A 528 -6.26 12.98 16.74
C THR A 528 -6.58 14.29 17.47
N MET A 529 -5.56 15.04 17.90
CA MET A 529 -5.70 16.39 18.43
C MET A 529 -6.35 17.33 17.41
N PHE A 530 -5.94 17.27 16.15
CA PHE A 530 -6.51 18.07 15.09
C PHE A 530 -8.01 17.76 14.88
N ASN A 531 -8.39 16.47 14.89
CA ASN A 531 -9.77 16.04 14.79
C ASN A 531 -10.61 16.45 16.02
N CYS A 532 -10.02 16.39 17.21
CA CYS A 532 -10.64 16.86 18.45
C CYS A 532 -10.89 18.38 18.43
N ALA A 533 -9.90 19.19 18.05
CA ALA A 533 -10.04 20.64 17.91
C ALA A 533 -11.09 21.04 16.85
N ARG A 534 -11.26 20.18 15.84
CA ARG A 534 -12.29 20.35 14.82
C ARG A 534 -13.68 20.15 15.38
N HIS A 535 -13.91 19.08 16.14
CA HIS A 535 -15.26 18.62 16.54
C HIS A 535 -15.73 19.06 17.91
N ASN A 536 -14.85 19.11 18.90
CA ASN A 536 -15.26 19.19 20.30
C ASN A 536 -15.33 20.62 20.84
N ILE A 537 -15.12 21.64 20.00
CA ILE A 537 -15.16 23.06 20.41
C ILE A 537 -16.45 23.71 19.91
N PRO A 538 -17.34 24.16 20.82
CA PRO A 538 -18.58 24.83 20.46
C PRO A 538 -18.33 26.06 19.58
N SER A 539 -19.17 26.28 18.57
CA SER A 539 -19.05 27.42 17.65
C SER A 539 -19.06 28.79 18.36
N LYS A 540 -19.64 28.90 19.55
CA LYS A 540 -19.65 30.14 20.36
C LYS A 540 -18.30 30.44 21.04
N ASN A 541 -17.36 29.49 21.06
CA ASN A 541 -16.08 29.63 21.76
C ASN A 541 -14.86 29.44 20.84
N GLN A 542 -14.83 30.16 19.73
CA GLN A 542 -13.79 30.00 18.70
C GLN A 542 -12.40 30.52 19.10
N ASN A 543 -12.28 31.38 20.13
CA ASN A 543 -11.00 32.01 20.48
C ASN A 543 -9.89 31.00 20.83
N ASN A 544 -10.24 29.87 21.45
CA ASN A 544 -9.26 28.83 21.80
C ASN A 544 -9.08 27.77 20.71
N ARG A 545 -9.94 27.75 19.70
CA ARG A 545 -9.93 26.74 18.64
C ARG A 545 -8.70 26.86 17.75
N PHE A 546 -8.36 28.08 17.36
CA PHE A 546 -7.20 28.33 16.50
C PHE A 546 -5.87 27.95 17.19
N PRO A 547 -5.60 28.33 18.45
CA PRO A 547 -4.44 27.83 19.18
C PRO A 547 -4.35 26.30 19.25
N MET A 548 -5.47 25.60 19.49
CA MET A 548 -5.47 24.13 19.52
C MET A 548 -5.10 23.52 18.16
N PHE A 549 -5.59 24.10 17.07
CA PHE A 549 -5.17 23.70 15.72
C PHE A 549 -3.68 23.94 15.48
N MET A 550 -3.16 25.08 15.92
CA MET A 550 -1.74 25.40 15.76
C MET A 550 -0.85 24.43 16.54
N VAL A 551 -1.21 24.09 17.79
CA VAL A 551 -0.47 23.10 18.60
C VAL A 551 -0.43 21.75 17.90
N ALA A 552 -1.56 21.26 17.39
CA ALA A 552 -1.61 20.01 16.64
C ALA A 552 -0.79 20.07 15.33
N LEU A 553 -0.79 21.21 14.64
CA LEU A 553 -0.02 21.40 13.42
C LEU A 553 1.49 21.43 13.66
N LEU A 554 1.95 22.06 14.75
CA LEU A 554 3.37 22.12 15.12
C LEU A 554 3.94 20.72 15.40
N GLN A 555 3.22 19.88 16.13
CA GLN A 555 3.66 18.50 16.38
C GLN A 555 3.68 17.66 15.09
N PHE A 556 2.64 17.79 14.25
CA PHE A 556 2.59 17.09 12.97
C PHE A 556 3.76 17.48 12.05
N SER A 557 4.02 18.79 11.90
CA SER A 557 5.08 19.27 11.03
C SER A 557 6.46 18.93 11.59
N ALA A 558 6.67 19.03 12.91
CA ALA A 558 7.94 18.64 13.53
C ALA A 558 8.28 17.18 13.25
N ALA A 559 7.30 16.28 13.42
CA ALA A 559 7.48 14.85 13.18
C ALA A 559 7.88 14.54 11.73
N ILE A 560 7.17 15.12 10.75
CA ILE A 560 7.47 14.93 9.32
C ILE A 560 8.84 15.47 8.95
N VAL A 561 9.17 16.68 9.42
CA VAL A 561 10.45 17.32 9.11
C VAL A 561 11.60 16.46 9.63
N VAL A 562 11.56 16.03 10.90
CA VAL A 562 12.62 15.17 11.46
C VAL A 562 12.81 13.89 10.64
N GLU A 563 11.73 13.24 10.21
CA GLU A 563 11.83 12.02 9.42
C GLU A 563 12.38 12.26 8.00
N LEU A 564 11.93 13.33 7.32
CA LEU A 564 12.46 13.70 5.99
C LEU A 564 13.97 13.96 6.04
N PHE A 565 14.40 14.71 7.05
CA PHE A 565 15.82 15.00 7.24
C PHE A 565 16.61 13.78 7.65
N ASN A 566 16.04 12.86 8.43
CA ASN A 566 16.70 11.58 8.70
C ASN A 566 16.95 10.79 7.43
N ILE A 567 15.93 10.63 6.58
CA ILE A 567 16.08 9.93 5.30
C ILE A 567 17.14 10.63 4.43
N TYR A 568 17.12 11.97 4.38
CA TYR A 568 18.11 12.76 3.67
C TYR A 568 19.54 12.51 4.17
N LEU A 569 19.78 12.69 5.48
CA LEU A 569 21.12 12.57 6.07
C LEU A 569 21.67 11.15 5.96
N ILE A 570 20.88 10.11 6.26
CA ILE A 570 21.38 8.73 6.19
C ILE A 570 21.70 8.28 4.74
N CYS A 571 21.08 8.90 3.73
CA CYS A 571 21.42 8.64 2.32
C CYS A 571 22.80 9.19 1.92
N GLN A 572 23.25 10.27 2.55
CA GLN A 572 24.56 10.88 2.28
C GLN A 572 25.72 10.12 2.93
N GLN A 573 25.47 9.37 4.01
CA GLN A 573 26.53 8.78 4.82
C GLN A 573 27.20 7.55 4.19
N ASN A 574 28.54 7.53 4.21
CA ASN A 574 29.38 6.48 3.60
C ASN A 574 29.84 5.37 4.52
N LYS A 575 29.58 5.55 5.81
CA LYS A 575 29.97 4.59 6.84
C LYS A 575 28.74 4.18 7.60
N ILE A 576 28.64 2.89 7.92
CA ILE A 576 27.54 2.34 8.71
C ILE A 576 27.49 3.02 10.09
N GLU A 577 28.64 3.29 10.69
CA GLU A 577 28.75 4.01 11.96
C GLU A 577 28.10 5.41 11.89
N SER A 578 28.36 6.15 10.82
CA SER A 578 27.77 7.47 10.60
C SER A 578 26.26 7.40 10.34
N ILE A 579 25.79 6.39 9.61
CA ILE A 579 24.35 6.15 9.39
C ILE A 579 23.65 5.96 10.74
N VAL A 580 24.19 5.11 11.61
CA VAL A 580 23.63 4.82 12.93
C VAL A 580 23.71 6.04 13.85
N LEU A 581 24.83 6.78 13.82
CA LEU A 581 25.00 7.99 14.63
C LEU A 581 23.96 9.06 14.27
N ASN A 582 23.76 9.32 12.98
CA ASN A 582 22.77 10.30 12.52
C ASN A 582 21.35 9.89 12.88
N TYR A 583 21.02 8.59 12.76
CA TYR A 583 19.75 8.06 13.23
C TYR A 583 19.54 8.30 14.74
N ILE A 584 20.53 8.01 15.58
CA ILE A 584 20.43 8.23 17.04
C ILE A 584 20.27 9.72 17.37
N ALA A 585 21.06 10.58 16.72
CA ALA A 585 21.00 12.02 16.92
C ALA A 585 19.61 12.58 16.57
N LEU A 586 19.03 12.14 15.45
CA LEU A 586 17.71 12.57 15.01
C LEU A 586 16.58 11.97 15.85
N GLY A 587 16.71 10.74 16.32
CA GLY A 587 15.81 10.15 17.30
C GLY A 587 15.79 10.94 18.62
N PHE A 588 16.94 11.42 19.08
CA PHE A 588 17.01 12.31 20.24
C PHE A 588 16.35 13.67 19.97
N ILE A 589 16.55 14.26 18.79
CA ILE A 589 15.91 15.52 18.40
C ILE A 589 14.39 15.38 18.32
N ALA A 590 13.90 14.23 17.85
CA ALA A 590 12.47 13.91 17.84
C ALA A 590 11.84 13.88 19.25
N GLU A 591 12.61 13.55 20.29
CA GLU A 591 12.14 13.42 21.67
C GLU A 591 12.29 14.70 22.52
N ILE A 592 12.75 15.82 21.95
CA ILE A 592 12.99 17.06 22.71
C ILE A 592 11.73 17.56 23.43
N ASP A 593 10.57 17.43 22.82
CA ASP A 593 9.29 17.82 23.40
C ASP A 593 8.89 16.94 24.60
N ASN A 594 9.10 15.63 24.50
CA ASN A 594 8.91 14.66 25.58
C ASN A 594 9.89 14.91 26.73
N LEU A 595 11.15 15.19 26.41
CA LEU A 595 12.16 15.57 27.40
C LEU A 595 11.76 16.86 28.12
N TYR A 596 11.28 17.87 27.38
CA TYR A 596 10.81 19.11 27.98
C TYR A 596 9.58 18.89 28.87
N ALA A 597 8.62 18.07 28.43
CA ALA A 597 7.46 17.70 29.24
C ALA A 597 7.86 17.04 30.56
N LYS A 598 8.90 16.19 30.56
CA LYS A 598 9.47 15.58 31.78
C LYS A 598 9.99 16.62 32.77
N THR A 599 10.54 17.74 32.31
CA THR A 599 11.06 18.82 33.18
C THR A 599 9.98 19.71 33.82
N LEU A 600 8.71 19.61 33.40
CA LEU A 600 7.60 20.32 34.03
C LEU A 600 7.31 19.77 35.43
N TYR A 601 8.07 20.22 36.43
CA TYR A 601 7.82 19.88 37.83
C TYR A 601 6.50 20.48 38.31
N LYS A 602 5.66 19.65 38.96
CA LYS A 602 4.40 20.05 39.61
C LYS A 602 3.33 20.64 38.68
N ASN A 603 3.38 20.36 37.37
CA ASN A 603 2.26 20.69 36.49
C ASN A 603 1.11 19.71 36.73
N LYS A 604 0.02 20.19 37.33
CA LYS A 604 -1.13 19.36 37.70
C LYS A 604 -1.86 18.75 36.49
N ILE A 605 -1.84 19.42 35.33
CA ILE A 605 -2.49 18.91 34.11
C ILE A 605 -1.70 17.71 33.58
N LYS A 606 -0.37 17.81 33.59
CA LYS A 606 0.51 16.69 33.27
C LYS A 606 0.22 15.50 34.19
N GLU A 607 0.14 15.72 35.50
CA GLU A 607 -0.18 14.67 36.48
C GLU A 607 -1.53 13.99 36.19
N SER A 608 -2.57 14.77 35.84
CA SER A 608 -3.86 14.22 35.41
C SER A 608 -3.78 13.38 34.12
N ILE A 609 -2.91 13.75 33.18
CA ILE A 609 -2.67 12.95 31.96
C ILE A 609 -1.95 11.64 32.34
N CYS A 610 -0.88 11.71 33.13
CA CYS A 610 -0.12 10.54 33.62
C CYS A 610 -1.02 9.52 34.36
N ASN A 611 -2.00 10.01 35.13
CA ASN A 611 -2.92 9.18 35.89
C ASN A 611 -4.04 8.57 35.04
N GLY A 612 -4.19 8.98 33.77
CA GLY A 612 -5.29 8.56 32.91
C GLY A 612 -6.65 9.19 33.28
N ASP A 613 -6.64 10.26 34.07
CA ASP A 613 -7.85 11.00 34.49
C ASP A 613 -8.47 11.78 33.32
N VAL A 614 -7.68 12.05 32.27
CA VAL A 614 -8.08 12.86 31.12
C VAL A 614 -8.58 11.97 29.99
N LYS A 615 -9.91 11.83 29.88
CA LYS A 615 -10.57 11.16 28.75
C LYS A 615 -11.52 12.10 28.03
N ILE A 616 -11.22 12.39 26.76
CA ILE A 616 -12.06 13.25 25.91
C ILE A 616 -12.91 12.36 25.00
N ILE A 617 -14.24 12.47 25.15
CA ILE A 617 -15.23 11.81 24.29
C ILE A 617 -15.39 12.63 23.02
N ILE A 618 -15.25 12.00 21.85
CA ILE A 618 -15.56 12.61 20.56
C ILE A 618 -17.02 12.35 20.20
N ASP A 619 -17.83 13.41 20.08
CA ASP A 619 -19.20 13.27 19.57
C ASP A 619 -19.20 13.05 18.06
N LYS A 620 -19.27 11.78 17.64
CA LYS A 620 -19.43 11.42 16.22
C LYS A 620 -20.85 11.65 15.70
N GLN A 621 -21.87 11.59 16.57
CA GLN A 621 -23.28 11.63 16.17
C GLN A 621 -23.73 13.06 15.83
N HIS A 622 -23.28 14.06 16.58
CA HIS A 622 -23.64 15.46 16.36
C HIS A 622 -23.13 16.01 15.01
N ASN A 623 -22.15 15.35 14.38
CA ASN A 623 -21.54 15.81 13.14
C ASN A 623 -22.39 15.67 11.88
N LYS A 624 -23.41 14.79 11.86
CA LYS A 624 -24.20 14.56 10.63
C LYS A 624 -24.89 15.83 10.13
N TYR A 625 -25.27 16.75 11.04
CA TYR A 625 -25.95 17.99 10.69
C TYR A 625 -25.01 19.17 10.41
N PHE A 626 -23.79 19.16 10.97
CA PHE A 626 -22.82 20.25 10.78
C PHE A 626 -21.93 20.08 9.55
N ASP A 627 -21.81 18.87 8.98
CA ASP A 627 -20.92 18.60 7.84
C ASP A 627 -21.30 19.36 6.55
N VAL A 628 -22.56 19.80 6.40
CA VAL A 628 -23.04 20.50 5.18
C VAL A 628 -22.52 21.95 5.10
N ILE A 629 -22.35 22.64 6.23
CA ILE A 629 -21.90 24.06 6.26
C ILE A 629 -20.36 24.17 6.31
N ARG A 630 -19.66 23.05 6.51
CA ARG A 630 -18.27 23.00 6.99
C ARG A 630 -17.19 22.84 5.92
N TRP A 631 -17.59 22.64 4.65
CA TRP A 631 -16.65 22.58 3.51
C TRP A 631 -15.84 23.88 3.33
N TYR A 632 -16.26 24.99 3.94
CA TYR A 632 -15.59 26.30 3.84
C TYR A 632 -14.49 26.57 4.87
N TYR A 633 -14.25 25.70 5.86
CA TYR A 633 -13.21 25.97 6.87
C TYR A 633 -11.84 25.44 6.42
N PRO A 634 -10.79 26.30 6.38
CA PRO A 634 -9.44 25.89 5.99
C PRO A 634 -8.87 24.78 6.87
N SER A 635 -9.26 24.71 8.14
CA SER A 635 -8.86 23.62 9.04
C SER A 635 -9.40 22.26 8.61
N THR A 636 -10.63 22.15 8.10
CA THR A 636 -11.16 20.89 7.59
C THR A 636 -10.39 20.45 6.35
N PHE A 637 -10.04 21.38 5.46
CA PHE A 637 -9.25 21.11 4.28
C PHE A 637 -7.83 20.63 4.63
N ILE A 638 -7.14 21.35 5.53
CA ILE A 638 -5.81 20.97 6.03
C ILE A 638 -5.85 19.58 6.67
N TYR A 639 -6.82 19.31 7.56
CA TYR A 639 -6.98 17.97 8.16
C TYR A 639 -7.16 16.88 7.11
N ARG A 640 -7.96 17.13 6.06
CA ARG A 640 -8.17 16.16 4.98
C ARG A 640 -6.90 15.89 4.18
N ILE A 641 -6.13 16.94 3.88
CA ILE A 641 -4.82 16.77 3.23
C ILE A 641 -3.90 15.92 4.12
N MET A 642 -3.83 16.24 5.41
CA MET A 642 -3.00 15.49 6.37
C MET A 642 -3.46 14.04 6.52
N GLU A 643 -4.77 13.79 6.55
CA GLU A 643 -5.36 12.44 6.63
C GLU A 643 -5.06 11.62 5.38
N ILE A 644 -5.20 12.23 4.19
CA ILE A 644 -4.87 11.61 2.92
C ILE A 644 -3.37 11.34 2.87
N PHE A 645 -2.52 12.33 3.10
CA PHE A 645 -1.06 12.17 3.12
C PHE A 645 -0.62 11.08 4.09
N TYR A 646 -1.18 11.08 5.31
CA TYR A 646 -0.89 10.07 6.32
C TYR A 646 -1.25 8.66 5.84
N GLY A 647 -2.49 8.49 5.35
CA GLY A 647 -3.01 7.19 4.94
C GLY A 647 -2.50 6.71 3.58
N SER A 648 -2.14 7.59 2.66
CA SER A 648 -1.73 7.20 1.30
C SER A 648 -0.23 7.03 1.18
N TYR A 649 0.56 7.90 1.82
CA TYR A 649 2.00 7.97 1.63
C TYR A 649 2.75 7.70 2.94
N TYR A 650 2.52 8.50 3.97
CA TYR A 650 3.37 8.48 5.17
C TYR A 650 3.43 7.08 5.81
N TYR A 651 2.28 6.52 6.19
CA TYR A 651 2.22 5.26 6.93
C TYR A 651 2.80 4.06 6.14
N TYR A 652 2.75 4.09 4.80
CA TYR A 652 3.10 2.93 3.97
C TYR A 652 4.41 3.07 3.22
N PHE A 653 4.70 4.25 2.69
CA PHE A 653 5.77 4.48 1.72
C PHE A 653 6.93 5.29 2.26
N MET A 654 6.72 6.06 3.34
CA MET A 654 7.77 6.89 3.92
C MET A 654 9.09 6.13 4.16
N PRO A 655 9.12 4.96 4.83
CA PRO A 655 10.38 4.24 5.05
C PRO A 655 11.01 3.69 3.76
N PHE A 656 10.23 3.48 2.70
CA PHE A 656 10.73 3.00 1.40
C PHE A 656 11.23 4.13 0.49
N THR A 657 11.00 5.40 0.85
CA THR A 657 11.54 6.56 0.14
C THR A 657 13.05 6.48 0.00
N ILE A 658 13.73 5.86 0.97
CA ILE A 658 15.16 5.58 0.92
C ILE A 658 15.58 4.70 -0.26
N ILE A 659 14.76 3.73 -0.65
CA ILE A 659 15.04 2.85 -1.79
C ILE A 659 14.97 3.67 -3.08
N ILE A 660 13.93 4.50 -3.20
CA ILE A 660 13.73 5.39 -4.35
C ILE A 660 14.90 6.36 -4.46
N LEU A 661 15.28 7.03 -3.37
CA LEU A 661 16.40 7.97 -3.37
C LEU A 661 17.73 7.29 -3.72
N ASN A 662 18.05 6.15 -3.12
CA ASN A 662 19.29 5.43 -3.44
C ASN A 662 19.32 4.94 -4.91
N THR A 663 18.18 4.49 -5.45
CA THR A 663 18.12 3.91 -6.81
C THR A 663 18.08 5.00 -7.88
N VAL A 664 17.19 5.98 -7.73
CA VAL A 664 16.98 7.04 -8.72
C VAL A 664 18.17 8.00 -8.71
N TYR A 665 18.58 8.49 -7.54
CA TYR A 665 19.63 9.50 -7.47
C TYR A 665 21.01 8.91 -7.81
N GLY A 666 21.29 7.68 -7.37
CA GLY A 666 22.50 6.94 -7.75
C GLY A 666 22.61 6.67 -9.26
N SER A 667 21.49 6.69 -9.99
CA SER A 667 21.47 6.55 -11.45
C SER A 667 21.72 7.87 -12.18
N ILE A 668 21.23 8.99 -11.64
CA ILE A 668 21.29 10.32 -12.26
C ILE A 668 22.65 10.98 -12.05
N CYS A 669 23.24 10.82 -10.87
CA CYS A 669 24.45 11.56 -10.46
C CYS A 669 25.74 10.77 -10.65
N LYS A 670 25.85 9.94 -11.69
CA LYS A 670 27.15 9.35 -12.01
C LYS A 670 28.09 10.47 -12.46
N PRO A 671 29.26 10.66 -11.81
CA PRO A 671 30.23 11.62 -12.28
C PRO A 671 30.56 11.30 -13.74
N ASP A 672 30.64 12.34 -14.55
CA ASP A 672 31.01 12.21 -15.95
C ASP A 672 32.39 11.54 -15.99
N PRO A 673 32.56 10.38 -16.65
CA PRO A 673 33.84 9.67 -16.68
C PRO A 673 34.98 10.48 -17.33
N SER A 674 34.70 11.70 -17.81
CA SER A 674 35.66 12.64 -18.36
C SER A 674 36.30 13.60 -17.33
N GLU A 675 35.88 13.57 -16.06
CA GLU A 675 36.49 14.39 -14.98
C GLU A 675 37.63 13.69 -14.21
N ASP A 676 37.97 12.44 -14.56
CA ASP A 676 39.20 11.72 -14.14
C ASP A 676 40.22 11.68 -15.29
#